data_AF-A0A0G4FHE1-F1
#
_entry.id   AF-A0A0G4FHE1-F1
#
_cell.length_a   1.000
_cell.length_b   1.000
_cell.length_c   1.000
_cell.angle_alpha   90.00
_cell.angle_beta   90.00
_cell.angle_gamma   90.00
#
_symmetry.space_group_name_H-M   'P 1'
#
loop_
_entity.id
_entity.type
_entity.pdbx_description
1 polymer ?
#
loop_
_entity_poly.entity_id
_entity_poly.type
_entity_poly.pdbx_seq_one_letter_code
_entity_poly.pdbx_strand_id
1 'polypeptide(L)'
;MAATNATRTAPSRAEVAESSSDDEMMSESAAASSADIGMGTTTTESPRRVIHMARRSDPPVPDEALASIPWMGRSRLARMMTITAQRGPFDQSTWQKYIARADVILPALREYHLAFILNSLAESGHLYPTKGDLKTTKATPMQQGNLKGFIDRALVQLRGVYDESALPDSEATPDAPPEWTGKGAASIARGLYRLNCLDPPSFVLLASVLQRPLPTPAKDPRQPPQPPAFARSGGRRAGKAAGGKHATLVDDLGGKEATLAIHTFTKAYRQTRAANNEASRAVYAGLFALFMRRLGHPDVLKDLTAANAALLLNALAVASTRHLPVARADGGDNQDQTEDHKTPADLPSTQDGNSPPVPSFNRSVTSPSSALQTLLDRLASSGFIEEMNLHSLSLVMDAVAKLCSQAQQQQPQEDVRFVSFCDVVLEEVVDRVRGLQPVERGRRPTDAIHPQSLLMILMACARLHYHGSVATVYGSLLPHATHLMEANKLEPSMLVSLARAVADLHQEGLLAASGGDMLGRLLAALLRAAGRRLGQIELKEIVMLLDSWTRGQFDDALGLYVERSEDKRTHIASAPIKSTDGGLLRRSDFGSPLHELVKRRVVRLMQEKTQAGSSDELIRLHGKVAWCYQQANLSKSDTDDVMRLIHGC
;
A
#
# COMPACT_ATOMS: atom_id res chain seq x y z
N MET A 1 25.95 -6.70 56.62
CA MET A 1 26.72 -7.72 57.36
C MET A 1 25.76 -8.49 58.25
N ALA A 2 25.70 -9.83 58.07
CA ALA A 2 25.23 -10.93 58.94
C ALA A 2 23.96 -10.73 59.81
N ALA A 3 22.83 -11.41 59.55
CA ALA A 3 22.47 -12.80 59.98
C ALA A 3 21.97 -12.83 61.46
N THR A 4 20.93 -13.52 61.93
CA THR A 4 20.07 -14.63 61.44
C THR A 4 18.98 -14.91 62.50
N ASN A 5 17.93 -15.67 62.11
CA ASN A 5 17.02 -16.54 62.90
C ASN A 5 15.85 -15.91 63.68
N ALA A 6 14.69 -16.55 63.91
CA ALA A 6 13.94 -17.69 63.35
C ALA A 6 12.78 -17.95 64.35
N THR A 7 11.53 -18.17 63.92
CA THR A 7 10.44 -19.03 64.50
C THR A 7 9.09 -18.49 64.01
N ARG A 8 8.24 -19.18 63.22
CA ARG A 8 7.56 -20.50 63.31
C ARG A 8 6.28 -20.45 64.17
N THR A 9 5.12 -20.33 63.51
CA THR A 9 3.83 -20.89 63.96
C THR A 9 2.86 -21.03 62.77
N ALA A 10 2.42 -22.27 62.51
CA ALA A 10 1.16 -22.67 61.87
C ALA A 10 0.43 -23.55 62.90
N PRO A 11 -0.92 -23.64 62.93
CA PRO A 11 -1.73 -24.49 62.04
C PRO A 11 -3.06 -23.77 61.63
N SER A 12 -4.02 -24.24 60.83
CA SER A 12 -4.63 -25.57 60.73
C SER A 12 -5.44 -25.75 59.45
N ARG A 13 -5.44 -27.02 59.01
CA ARG A 13 -6.17 -27.72 57.97
C ARG A 13 -7.69 -27.73 58.20
N ALA A 14 -8.48 -27.45 57.17
CA ALA A 14 -9.87 -27.91 57.04
C ALA A 14 -10.08 -28.37 55.59
N GLU A 15 -10.34 -29.66 55.45
CA GLU A 15 -10.71 -30.35 54.23
C GLU A 15 -12.20 -30.10 53.95
N VAL A 16 -12.53 -29.65 52.74
CA VAL A 16 -13.84 -29.89 52.12
C VAL A 16 -13.57 -30.23 50.65
N ALA A 17 -13.90 -31.46 50.29
CA ALA A 17 -13.90 -31.97 48.94
C ALA A 17 -15.30 -31.79 48.35
N GLU A 18 -15.38 -31.20 47.15
CA GLU A 18 -16.50 -31.27 46.19
C GLU A 18 -15.93 -30.74 44.84
N SER A 19 -15.52 -31.58 43.89
CA SER A 19 -16.34 -32.20 42.83
C SER A 19 -16.99 -31.18 41.86
N SER A 20 -16.37 -30.94 40.69
CA SER A 20 -16.97 -30.45 39.41
C SER A 20 -15.86 -29.84 38.51
N SER A 21 -15.28 -30.60 37.58
CA SER A 21 -15.60 -30.71 36.13
C SER A 21 -15.00 -29.58 35.26
N ASP A 22 -13.96 -29.95 34.51
CA ASP A 22 -13.58 -29.53 33.15
C ASP A 22 -13.56 -28.03 32.79
N ASP A 23 -12.41 -27.39 33.02
CA ASP A 23 -11.99 -26.17 32.32
C ASP A 23 -10.48 -26.28 31.99
N GLU A 24 -10.17 -26.92 30.87
CA GLU A 24 -8.79 -27.07 30.38
C GLU A 24 -8.34 -25.78 29.68
N MET A 25 -7.82 -24.84 30.49
CA MET A 25 -7.09 -23.67 30.01
C MET A 25 -5.69 -24.07 29.52
N MET A 26 -5.46 -24.00 28.20
CA MET A 26 -4.12 -24.17 27.63
C MET A 26 -3.30 -22.87 27.77
N SER A 27 -2.48 -22.84 28.82
CA SER A 27 -1.31 -21.97 28.98
C SER A 27 -0.04 -22.83 28.89
N GLU A 28 0.75 -22.67 27.84
CA GLU A 28 2.14 -23.17 27.77
C GLU A 28 3.00 -22.00 27.23
N SER A 29 3.73 -21.27 28.06
CA SER A 29 5.03 -21.58 28.68
C SER A 29 6.13 -21.87 27.66
N ALA A 30 6.86 -20.82 27.30
CA ALA A 30 8.12 -20.87 26.57
C ALA A 30 9.25 -21.33 27.50
N ALA A 31 9.99 -22.35 27.08
CA ALA A 31 11.30 -22.70 27.64
C ALA A 31 12.30 -22.92 26.51
N ALA A 32 13.47 -22.31 26.67
CA ALA A 32 14.58 -22.26 25.73
C ALA A 32 15.39 -23.56 25.69
N SER A 33 16.09 -23.81 24.58
CA SER A 33 17.35 -24.56 24.60
C SER A 33 18.28 -24.13 23.46
N SER A 34 19.54 -23.98 23.84
CA SER A 34 20.71 -23.51 23.08
C SER A 34 21.68 -24.68 22.91
N ALA A 35 22.29 -24.80 21.72
CA ALA A 35 23.55 -25.48 21.34
C ALA A 35 23.45 -25.97 19.88
N ASP A 36 24.50 -26.21 19.09
CA ASP A 36 25.83 -25.65 18.88
C ASP A 36 26.34 -26.29 17.55
N ILE A 37 27.18 -25.56 16.80
CA ILE A 37 28.11 -25.88 15.67
C ILE A 37 27.89 -27.09 14.72
N GLY A 38 28.01 -26.85 13.40
CA GLY A 38 28.44 -27.88 12.40
C GLY A 38 28.47 -27.44 10.92
N MET A 39 29.65 -27.45 10.29
CA MET A 39 29.99 -26.93 8.95
C MET A 39 29.41 -27.68 7.72
N GLY A 40 29.11 -26.90 6.67
CA GLY A 40 29.59 -27.13 5.29
C GLY A 40 28.81 -28.09 4.38
N THR A 41 28.24 -27.58 3.28
CA THR A 41 28.63 -27.93 1.90
C THR A 41 27.81 -27.16 0.86
N THR A 42 28.46 -26.99 -0.29
CA THR A 42 28.15 -26.19 -1.47
C THR A 42 26.90 -26.63 -2.22
N THR A 43 26.05 -25.69 -2.64
CA THR A 43 25.03 -25.94 -3.66
C THR A 43 24.99 -24.80 -4.67
N THR A 44 25.14 -25.20 -5.93
CA THR A 44 25.07 -24.44 -7.18
C THR A 44 23.64 -23.96 -7.43
N GLU A 45 23.44 -22.65 -7.54
CA GLU A 45 22.12 -22.03 -7.80
C GLU A 45 21.87 -21.79 -9.29
N SER A 46 20.72 -22.28 -9.77
CA SER A 46 20.12 -21.99 -11.08
C SER A 46 18.98 -20.95 -10.91
N PRO A 47 18.69 -20.06 -11.88
CA PRO A 47 17.91 -18.85 -11.61
C PRO A 47 16.42 -19.01 -11.93
N ARG A 48 15.59 -18.92 -10.89
CA ARG A 48 14.29 -18.18 -10.80
C ARG A 48 13.56 -18.59 -9.52
N ARG A 49 13.93 -17.96 -8.40
CA ARG A 49 13.23 -18.13 -7.11
C ARG A 49 12.02 -17.22 -7.04
N VAL A 50 10.84 -17.83 -6.97
CA VAL A 50 9.72 -17.37 -6.14
C VAL A 50 10.31 -16.94 -4.80
N ILE A 51 9.89 -15.79 -4.28
CA ILE A 51 10.31 -15.29 -2.97
C ILE A 51 9.81 -16.29 -1.91
N HIS A 52 10.57 -17.36 -1.68
CA HIS A 52 10.46 -18.15 -0.47
C HIS A 52 10.89 -17.21 0.65
N MET A 53 9.90 -16.62 1.33
CA MET A 53 10.16 -16.00 2.61
C MET A 53 10.80 -17.07 3.48
N ALA A 54 12.11 -16.94 3.72
CA ALA A 54 12.81 -17.66 4.75
C ALA A 54 12.21 -17.21 6.10
N ARG A 55 11.09 -17.83 6.49
CA ARG A 55 10.44 -17.58 7.77
C ARG A 55 10.37 -18.88 8.54
N ARG A 56 11.29 -18.95 9.50
CA ARG A 56 11.40 -19.89 10.63
C ARG A 56 11.80 -21.31 10.23
N SER A 57 12.79 -21.83 10.94
CA SER A 57 13.25 -23.23 10.97
C SER A 57 12.19 -24.21 11.48
N ASP A 58 10.91 -23.82 11.48
CA ASP A 58 9.83 -24.69 11.88
C ASP A 58 9.68 -25.77 10.80
N PRO A 59 9.57 -27.06 11.18
CA PRO A 59 9.33 -28.11 10.20
C PRO A 59 7.99 -27.86 9.47
N PRO A 60 7.89 -28.29 8.20
CA PRO A 60 6.63 -28.23 7.46
C PRO A 60 5.53 -29.01 8.19
N VAL A 61 4.28 -28.68 7.89
CA VAL A 61 3.13 -29.41 8.47
C VAL A 61 3.23 -30.90 8.11
N PRO A 62 3.15 -31.82 9.09
CA PRO A 62 3.33 -33.25 8.84
C PRO A 62 2.20 -33.81 7.97
N ASP A 63 2.52 -34.80 7.13
CA ASP A 63 1.58 -35.42 6.18
C ASP A 63 0.34 -36.02 6.85
N GLU A 64 0.48 -36.52 8.08
CA GLU A 64 -0.65 -37.04 8.87
C GLU A 64 -1.70 -35.95 9.15
N ALA A 65 -1.25 -34.72 9.44
CA ALA A 65 -2.17 -33.59 9.61
C ALA A 65 -2.84 -33.24 8.27
N LEU A 66 -2.10 -33.29 7.16
CA LEU A 66 -2.63 -33.01 5.81
C LEU A 66 -3.61 -34.08 5.30
N ALA A 67 -3.41 -35.35 5.70
CA ALA A 67 -4.33 -36.44 5.36
C ALA A 67 -5.72 -36.21 5.96
N SER A 68 -5.82 -35.47 7.07
CA SER A 68 -7.09 -35.17 7.73
C SER A 68 -7.90 -34.03 7.09
N ILE A 69 -7.38 -33.31 6.08
CA ILE A 69 -8.05 -32.16 5.45
C ILE A 69 -9.51 -32.42 5.07
N PRO A 70 -9.88 -33.54 4.41
CA PRO A 70 -11.27 -33.80 4.01
C PRO A 70 -12.27 -33.82 5.18
N TRP A 71 -11.79 -34.10 6.38
CA TRP A 71 -12.60 -34.27 7.59
C TRP A 71 -12.53 -33.05 8.53
N MET A 72 -11.72 -32.05 8.23
CA MET A 72 -11.57 -30.89 9.10
C MET A 72 -12.86 -30.06 9.14
N GLY A 73 -13.29 -29.68 10.34
CA GLY A 73 -14.32 -28.66 10.55
C GLY A 73 -13.79 -27.24 10.30
N ARG A 74 -14.70 -26.25 10.26
CA ARG A 74 -14.41 -24.83 9.93
C ARG A 74 -13.21 -24.22 10.66
N SER A 75 -13.14 -24.35 11.99
CA SER A 75 -12.09 -23.71 12.79
C SER A 75 -10.74 -24.40 12.62
N ARG A 76 -10.73 -25.74 12.59
CA ARG A 76 -9.52 -26.55 12.35
C ARG A 76 -8.97 -26.30 10.95
N LEU A 77 -9.84 -26.24 9.93
CA LEU A 77 -9.43 -25.94 8.55
C LEU A 77 -8.78 -24.57 8.43
N ALA A 78 -9.44 -23.52 8.91
CA ALA A 78 -8.93 -22.15 8.86
C ALA A 78 -7.57 -22.01 9.58
N ARG A 79 -7.45 -22.62 10.77
CA ARG A 79 -6.19 -22.66 11.52
C ARG A 79 -5.10 -23.42 10.77
N MET A 80 -5.43 -24.57 10.17
CA MET A 80 -4.44 -25.38 9.46
C MET A 80 -3.96 -24.73 8.16
N MET A 81 -4.86 -24.05 7.43
CA MET A 81 -4.45 -23.21 6.29
C MET A 81 -3.52 -22.09 6.72
N THR A 82 -3.76 -21.46 7.88
CA THR A 82 -2.87 -20.40 8.41
C THR A 82 -1.49 -20.97 8.76
N ILE A 83 -1.43 -22.12 9.42
CA ILE A 83 -0.16 -22.79 9.76
C ILE A 83 0.56 -23.22 8.48
N THR A 84 -0.16 -23.78 7.51
CA THR A 84 0.40 -24.20 6.22
C THR A 84 0.90 -23.00 5.41
N ALA A 85 0.21 -21.85 5.43
CA ALA A 85 0.71 -20.62 4.79
C ALA A 85 2.03 -20.14 5.40
N GLN A 86 2.25 -20.39 6.69
CA GLN A 86 3.46 -19.97 7.40
C GLN A 86 4.61 -20.96 7.27
N ARG A 87 4.34 -22.27 7.30
CA ARG A 87 5.35 -23.34 7.41
C ARG A 87 5.49 -24.21 6.16
N GLY A 88 4.54 -24.11 5.23
CA GLY A 88 4.37 -25.08 4.15
C GLY A 88 3.73 -26.40 4.61
N PRO A 89 3.53 -27.34 3.68
CA PRO A 89 4.04 -27.32 2.32
C PRO A 89 3.31 -26.31 1.40
N PHE A 90 4.06 -25.75 0.45
CA PHE A 90 3.54 -24.84 -0.58
C PHE A 90 3.17 -25.59 -1.87
N ASP A 91 2.97 -26.92 -1.78
CA ASP A 91 2.65 -27.74 -2.93
C ASP A 91 1.18 -27.53 -3.33
N GLN A 92 0.96 -27.51 -4.65
CA GLN A 92 -0.36 -27.23 -5.20
C GLN A 92 -1.43 -28.25 -4.78
N SER A 93 -1.06 -29.52 -4.60
CA SER A 93 -2.03 -30.59 -4.34
C SER A 93 -2.67 -30.40 -2.96
N THR A 94 -1.88 -30.00 -1.97
CA THR A 94 -2.35 -29.68 -0.62
C THR A 94 -3.29 -28.49 -0.61
N TRP A 95 -2.94 -27.39 -1.29
CA TRP A 95 -3.80 -26.21 -1.37
C TRP A 95 -5.10 -26.45 -2.13
N GLN A 96 -5.10 -27.30 -3.15
CA GLN A 96 -6.33 -27.73 -3.82
C GLN A 96 -7.25 -28.52 -2.88
N LYS A 97 -6.71 -29.40 -2.03
CA LYS A 97 -7.51 -30.11 -1.00
C LYS A 97 -8.10 -29.13 0.01
N TYR A 98 -7.33 -28.13 0.46
CA TYR A 98 -7.84 -27.09 1.35
C TYR A 98 -8.99 -26.30 0.73
N ILE A 99 -8.83 -25.82 -0.50
CA ILE A 99 -9.85 -25.04 -1.21
C ILE A 99 -11.11 -25.90 -1.43
N ALA A 100 -10.95 -27.15 -1.89
CA ALA A 100 -12.07 -28.06 -2.07
C ALA A 100 -12.85 -28.30 -0.77
N ARG A 101 -12.14 -28.49 0.35
CA ARG A 101 -12.80 -28.63 1.66
C ARG A 101 -13.49 -27.34 2.10
N ALA A 102 -12.82 -26.19 1.96
CA ALA A 102 -13.36 -24.89 2.32
C ALA A 102 -14.66 -24.60 1.55
N ASP A 103 -14.70 -25.00 0.27
CA ASP A 103 -15.86 -24.86 -0.60
C ASP A 103 -17.04 -25.72 -0.14
N VAL A 104 -16.80 -26.98 0.24
CA VAL A 104 -17.84 -27.88 0.77
C VAL A 104 -18.47 -27.34 2.06
N ILE A 105 -17.67 -26.73 2.93
CA ILE A 105 -18.16 -26.20 4.22
C ILE A 105 -18.50 -24.71 4.18
N LEU A 106 -18.46 -24.08 3.00
CA LEU A 106 -18.65 -22.65 2.81
C LEU A 106 -19.93 -22.11 3.49
N PRO A 107 -21.10 -22.78 3.38
CA PRO A 107 -22.32 -22.34 4.08
C PRO A 107 -22.19 -22.25 5.61
N ALA A 108 -21.29 -23.03 6.22
CA ALA A 108 -21.06 -23.05 7.67
C ALA A 108 -19.92 -22.13 8.13
N LEU A 109 -19.21 -21.49 7.19
CA LEU A 109 -18.15 -20.54 7.50
C LEU A 109 -18.75 -19.25 8.05
N ARG A 110 -18.10 -18.75 9.11
CA ARG A 110 -18.36 -17.41 9.65
C ARG A 110 -17.34 -16.45 9.04
N GLU A 111 -17.62 -15.16 9.14
CA GLU A 111 -16.74 -14.09 8.66
C GLU A 111 -15.26 -14.24 9.07
N TYR A 112 -14.97 -14.54 10.33
CA TYR A 112 -13.58 -14.71 10.78
C TYR A 112 -12.91 -15.94 10.16
N HIS A 113 -13.63 -17.05 9.96
CA HIS A 113 -13.10 -18.23 9.27
C HIS A 113 -12.74 -17.89 7.83
N LEU A 114 -13.65 -17.19 7.14
CA LEU A 114 -13.43 -16.76 5.78
C LEU A 114 -12.24 -15.79 5.69
N ALA A 115 -12.13 -14.84 6.63
CA ALA A 115 -10.98 -13.96 6.73
C ALA A 115 -9.66 -14.73 6.84
N PHE A 116 -9.58 -15.73 7.74
CA PHE A 116 -8.38 -16.56 7.89
C PHE A 116 -8.05 -17.34 6.62
N ILE A 117 -9.06 -17.94 5.98
CA ILE A 117 -8.87 -18.70 4.73
C ILE A 117 -8.34 -17.78 3.62
N LEU A 118 -8.97 -16.62 3.38
CA LEU A 118 -8.55 -15.67 2.35
C LEU A 118 -7.14 -15.11 2.60
N ASN A 119 -6.82 -14.77 3.85
CA ASN A 119 -5.48 -14.29 4.19
C ASN A 119 -4.42 -15.40 4.06
N SER A 120 -4.76 -16.65 4.40
CA SER A 120 -3.85 -17.80 4.24
C SER A 120 -3.54 -18.06 2.76
N LEU A 121 -4.55 -17.99 1.89
CA LEU A 121 -4.39 -18.14 0.44
C LEU A 121 -3.53 -17.01 -0.14
N ALA A 122 -3.71 -15.78 0.33
CA ALA A 122 -2.86 -14.66 -0.07
C ALA A 122 -1.42 -14.84 0.39
N GLU A 123 -1.21 -15.31 1.63
CA GLU A 123 0.12 -15.49 2.22
C GLU A 123 0.90 -16.64 1.58
N SER A 124 0.21 -17.69 1.11
CA SER A 124 0.85 -18.77 0.35
C SER A 124 1.18 -18.40 -1.10
N GLY A 125 0.83 -17.20 -1.56
CA GLY A 125 1.10 -16.70 -2.90
C GLY A 125 0.10 -17.14 -3.97
N HIS A 126 -1.07 -17.67 -3.59
CA HIS A 126 -2.15 -17.93 -4.54
C HIS A 126 -2.83 -16.63 -4.93
N LEU A 127 -2.42 -16.04 -6.05
CA LEU A 127 -3.04 -14.82 -6.58
C LEU A 127 -4.31 -15.17 -7.37
N TYR A 128 -5.34 -14.32 -7.22
CA TYR A 128 -6.55 -14.36 -8.03
C TYR A 128 -6.22 -13.94 -9.46
N PRO A 129 -6.63 -14.72 -10.47
CA PRO A 129 -6.40 -14.38 -11.86
C PRO A 129 -7.23 -13.14 -12.24
N THR A 130 -6.56 -12.02 -12.51
CA THR A 130 -7.23 -10.88 -13.15
C THR A 130 -7.30 -11.11 -14.66
N LYS A 131 -8.33 -10.56 -15.33
CA LYS A 131 -8.52 -10.69 -16.78
C LYS A 131 -7.31 -10.22 -17.61
N GLY A 132 -6.40 -9.42 -17.04
CA GLY A 132 -5.18 -8.93 -17.69
C GLY A 132 -3.95 -9.82 -17.52
N ASP A 133 -3.87 -10.61 -16.45
CA ASP A 133 -2.65 -11.38 -16.09
C ASP A 133 -2.59 -12.78 -16.72
N LEU A 134 -3.64 -13.19 -17.44
CA LEU A 134 -3.74 -14.47 -18.15
C LEU A 134 -2.63 -14.69 -19.19
N LYS A 135 -1.92 -13.63 -19.62
CA LYS A 135 -0.85 -13.73 -20.63
C LYS A 135 0.56 -13.90 -20.05
N THR A 136 0.81 -13.57 -18.78
CA THR A 136 2.18 -13.41 -18.26
C THR A 136 2.51 -14.34 -17.09
N THR A 137 1.51 -14.89 -16.41
CA THR A 137 1.73 -15.76 -15.25
C THR A 137 1.70 -17.24 -15.66
N LYS A 138 2.79 -17.97 -15.39
CA LYS A 138 2.90 -19.44 -15.57
C LYS A 138 2.02 -20.24 -14.57
N ALA A 139 0.98 -19.63 -14.00
CA ALA A 139 0.03 -20.34 -13.16
C ALA A 139 -0.73 -21.35 -14.02
N THR A 140 -0.86 -22.60 -13.56
CA THR A 140 -1.55 -23.61 -14.35
C THR A 140 -3.05 -23.27 -14.42
N PRO A 141 -3.69 -23.29 -15.61
CA PRO A 141 -5.09 -22.87 -15.80
C PRO A 141 -6.09 -23.54 -14.84
N MET A 142 -5.81 -24.77 -14.41
CA MET A 142 -6.64 -25.52 -13.47
C MET A 142 -6.66 -24.92 -12.05
N GLN A 143 -5.62 -24.18 -11.64
CA GLN A 143 -5.56 -23.47 -10.34
C GLN A 143 -6.53 -22.30 -10.29
N GLN A 144 -6.68 -21.62 -11.42
CA GLN A 144 -7.45 -20.39 -11.55
C GLN A 144 -8.95 -20.64 -11.45
N GLY A 145 -9.45 -21.74 -12.01
CA GLY A 145 -10.87 -22.08 -11.99
C GLY A 145 -11.43 -22.35 -10.59
N ASN A 146 -10.74 -23.19 -9.80
CA ASN A 146 -11.23 -23.61 -8.48
C ASN A 146 -11.16 -22.48 -7.45
N LEU A 147 -10.03 -21.75 -7.40
CA LEU A 147 -9.88 -20.61 -6.49
C LEU A 147 -10.87 -19.49 -6.83
N LYS A 148 -11.04 -19.20 -8.12
CA LYS A 148 -12.03 -18.23 -8.59
C LYS A 148 -13.44 -18.64 -8.20
N GLY A 149 -13.82 -19.89 -8.46
CA GLY A 149 -15.14 -20.41 -8.12
C GLY A 149 -15.43 -20.35 -6.62
N PHE A 150 -14.46 -20.69 -5.78
CA PHE A 150 -14.58 -20.57 -4.33
C PHE A 150 -14.78 -19.11 -3.90
N ILE A 151 -13.96 -18.18 -4.40
CA ILE A 151 -14.08 -16.76 -4.05
C ILE A 151 -15.40 -16.18 -4.54
N ASP A 152 -15.81 -16.47 -5.77
CA ASP A 152 -17.11 -16.02 -6.31
C ASP A 152 -18.26 -16.51 -5.44
N ARG A 153 -18.28 -17.80 -5.05
CA ARG A 153 -19.31 -18.34 -4.14
C ARG A 153 -19.24 -17.73 -2.75
N ALA A 154 -18.05 -17.51 -2.21
CA ALA A 154 -17.88 -16.84 -0.92
C ALA A 154 -18.43 -15.41 -0.98
N LEU A 155 -18.14 -14.66 -2.05
CA LEU A 155 -18.67 -13.32 -2.27
C LEU A 155 -20.20 -13.33 -2.43
N VAL A 156 -20.77 -14.33 -3.13
CA VAL A 156 -22.23 -14.53 -3.21
C VAL A 156 -22.82 -14.81 -1.83
N GLN A 157 -22.19 -15.65 -1.01
CA GLN A 157 -22.65 -15.90 0.36
C GLN A 157 -22.58 -14.61 1.21
N LEU A 158 -21.51 -13.82 1.09
CA LEU A 158 -21.42 -12.53 1.80
C LEU A 158 -22.54 -11.57 1.37
N ARG A 159 -22.91 -11.58 0.08
CA ARG A 159 -24.03 -10.79 -0.44
C ARG A 159 -25.39 -11.32 0.00
N GLY A 160 -25.60 -12.63 -0.05
CA GLY A 160 -26.87 -13.28 0.30
C GLY A 160 -27.20 -13.16 1.78
N VAL A 161 -26.18 -13.15 2.65
CA VAL A 161 -26.35 -12.82 4.08
C VAL A 161 -26.77 -11.35 4.28
N TYR A 162 -26.53 -10.48 3.30
CA TYR A 162 -26.71 -9.03 3.42
C TYR A 162 -27.92 -8.48 2.66
N ASP A 163 -28.52 -9.26 1.77
CA ASP A 163 -29.74 -8.85 1.06
C ASP A 163 -30.95 -8.91 2.01
N GLU A 164 -31.03 -7.91 2.90
CA GLU A 164 -32.10 -7.73 3.89
C GLU A 164 -33.47 -7.56 3.24
N SER A 165 -33.53 -7.25 1.94
CA SER A 165 -34.78 -7.13 1.20
C SER A 165 -35.49 -8.48 0.99
N ALA A 166 -34.81 -9.60 1.27
CA ALA A 166 -35.32 -10.95 1.07
C ALA A 166 -35.71 -11.68 2.37
N LEU A 167 -35.80 -10.99 3.52
CA LEU A 167 -36.40 -11.58 4.72
C LEU A 167 -37.93 -11.55 4.57
N PRO A 168 -38.60 -12.70 4.32
CA PRO A 168 -40.06 -12.73 4.39
C PRO A 168 -40.50 -12.43 5.82
N ASP A 169 -41.70 -11.86 5.99
CA ASP A 169 -42.43 -11.62 7.26
C ASP A 169 -42.76 -12.93 8.03
N SER A 170 -41.95 -13.97 7.88
CA SER A 170 -42.14 -15.29 8.45
C SER A 170 -41.83 -15.26 9.96
N GLU A 171 -42.88 -15.32 10.78
CA GLU A 171 -42.88 -15.41 12.25
C GLU A 171 -42.14 -16.64 12.84
N ALA A 172 -41.52 -17.49 12.02
CA ALA A 172 -40.66 -18.55 12.51
C ALA A 172 -39.35 -17.94 13.01
N THR A 173 -39.14 -17.92 14.33
CA THR A 173 -37.92 -17.48 15.03
C THR A 173 -36.67 -17.83 14.23
N PRO A 174 -36.12 -16.89 13.44
CA PRO A 174 -34.95 -17.16 12.64
C PRO A 174 -33.77 -17.19 13.61
N ASP A 175 -32.93 -18.21 13.51
CA ASP A 175 -31.58 -18.13 14.08
C ASP A 175 -31.00 -16.76 13.68
N ALA A 176 -30.68 -15.94 14.68
CA ALA A 176 -30.30 -14.55 14.46
C ALA A 176 -29.25 -14.46 13.34
N PRO A 177 -29.41 -13.51 12.39
CA PRO A 177 -28.48 -13.38 11.27
C PRO A 177 -27.05 -13.34 11.81
N PRO A 178 -26.09 -14.01 11.14
CA PRO A 178 -24.74 -14.12 11.65
C PRO A 178 -24.18 -12.72 11.94
N GLU A 179 -23.87 -12.46 13.20
CA GLU A 179 -23.37 -11.17 13.65
C GLU A 179 -22.04 -10.87 12.96
N TRP A 180 -22.03 -9.81 12.16
CA TRP A 180 -20.82 -9.31 11.56
C TRP A 180 -20.04 -8.45 12.56
N THR A 181 -18.74 -8.67 12.63
CA THR A 181 -17.82 -7.84 13.40
C THR A 181 -17.06 -6.91 12.46
N GLY A 182 -16.70 -5.72 12.95
CA GLY A 182 -15.87 -4.78 12.17
C GLY A 182 -14.54 -5.42 11.78
N LYS A 183 -13.95 -6.19 12.70
CA LYS A 183 -12.69 -6.93 12.48
C LYS A 183 -12.82 -8.00 11.40
N GLY A 184 -13.94 -8.73 11.38
CA GLY A 184 -14.25 -9.72 10.35
C GLY A 184 -14.32 -9.09 8.97
N ALA A 185 -15.14 -8.06 8.79
CA ALA A 185 -15.29 -7.34 7.52
C ALA A 185 -13.97 -6.73 7.02
N ALA A 186 -13.21 -6.05 7.89
CA ALA A 186 -11.90 -5.49 7.55
C ALA A 186 -10.89 -6.57 7.14
N SER A 187 -10.89 -7.71 7.83
CA SER A 187 -9.96 -8.82 7.54
C SER A 187 -10.30 -9.56 6.25
N ILE A 188 -11.59 -9.68 5.92
CA ILE A 188 -12.06 -10.21 4.62
C ILE A 188 -11.62 -9.26 3.50
N ALA A 189 -11.88 -7.95 3.64
CA ALA A 189 -11.47 -6.95 2.65
C ALA A 189 -9.96 -7.02 2.38
N ARG A 190 -9.16 -7.19 3.44
CA ARG A 190 -7.71 -7.35 3.34
C ARG A 190 -7.32 -8.62 2.60
N GLY A 191 -7.97 -9.74 2.91
CA GLY A 191 -7.75 -11.02 2.22
C GLY A 191 -8.04 -10.91 0.72
N LEU A 192 -9.20 -10.36 0.35
CA LEU A 192 -9.58 -10.12 -1.05
C LEU A 192 -8.58 -9.22 -1.77
N TYR A 193 -8.18 -8.12 -1.13
CA TYR A 193 -7.20 -7.19 -1.70
C TYR A 193 -5.85 -7.87 -1.96
N ARG A 194 -5.33 -8.64 -0.99
CA ARG A 194 -4.06 -9.34 -1.14
C ARG A 194 -4.11 -10.45 -2.18
N LEU A 195 -5.26 -11.08 -2.34
CA LEU A 195 -5.52 -12.02 -3.44
C LEU A 195 -5.63 -11.31 -4.79
N ASN A 196 -5.60 -9.97 -4.87
CA ASN A 196 -5.89 -9.21 -6.09
C ASN A 196 -7.32 -9.44 -6.63
N CYS A 197 -8.25 -9.84 -5.76
CA CYS A 197 -9.66 -9.96 -6.08
C CYS A 197 -10.34 -8.61 -5.83
N LEU A 198 -10.27 -7.73 -6.82
CA LEU A 198 -10.73 -6.33 -6.74
C LEU A 198 -12.14 -6.16 -7.31
N ASP A 199 -13.08 -6.95 -6.83
CA ASP A 199 -14.49 -6.85 -7.23
C ASP A 199 -15.15 -5.62 -6.57
N PRO A 200 -15.49 -4.56 -7.33
CA PRO A 200 -16.00 -3.32 -6.74
C PRO A 200 -17.25 -3.50 -5.87
N PRO A 201 -18.30 -4.25 -6.29
CA PRO A 201 -19.48 -4.45 -5.46
C PRO A 201 -19.17 -5.14 -4.13
N SER A 202 -18.21 -6.06 -4.08
CA SER A 202 -17.83 -6.72 -2.83
C SER A 202 -17.13 -5.77 -1.85
N PHE A 203 -16.27 -4.87 -2.32
CA PHE A 203 -15.69 -3.86 -1.44
C PHE A 203 -16.71 -2.79 -1.02
N VAL A 204 -17.66 -2.43 -1.89
CA VAL A 204 -18.77 -1.53 -1.52
C VAL A 204 -19.63 -2.19 -0.45
N LEU A 205 -19.95 -3.48 -0.58
CA LEU A 205 -20.66 -4.25 0.43
C LEU A 205 -19.93 -4.22 1.78
N LEU A 206 -18.65 -4.57 1.80
CA LEU A 206 -17.84 -4.58 3.02
C LEU A 206 -17.69 -3.18 3.64
N ALA A 207 -17.62 -2.14 2.81
CA ALA A 207 -17.62 -0.76 3.25
C ALA A 207 -18.97 -0.36 3.89
N SER A 208 -20.09 -0.83 3.33
CA SER A 208 -21.42 -0.63 3.91
C SER A 208 -21.60 -1.39 5.21
N VAL A 209 -21.10 -2.63 5.31
CA VAL A 209 -21.08 -3.42 6.57
C VAL A 209 -20.39 -2.62 7.67
N LEU A 210 -19.19 -2.10 7.42
CA LEU A 210 -18.42 -1.34 8.41
C LEU A 210 -19.13 -0.06 8.89
N GLN A 211 -19.97 0.53 8.05
CA GLN A 211 -20.74 1.74 8.40
C GLN A 211 -21.96 1.44 9.26
N ARG A 212 -22.36 0.18 9.43
CA ARG A 212 -23.53 -0.18 10.24
C ARG A 212 -23.34 0.17 11.71
N PRO A 213 -24.43 0.52 12.42
CA PRO A 213 -24.40 0.68 13.86
C PRO A 213 -24.00 -0.64 14.53
N LEU A 214 -23.24 -0.53 15.61
CA LEU A 214 -22.88 -1.65 16.46
C LEU A 214 -24.17 -2.27 17.02
N PRO A 215 -24.35 -3.61 17.00
CA PRO A 215 -25.49 -4.23 17.64
C PRO A 215 -25.54 -3.78 19.10
N THR A 216 -26.59 -3.06 19.47
CA THR A 216 -26.81 -2.73 20.87
C THR A 216 -27.05 -4.05 21.59
N PRO A 217 -26.31 -4.37 22.67
CA PRO A 217 -26.53 -5.60 23.42
C PRO A 217 -28.00 -5.63 23.80
N ALA A 218 -28.72 -6.65 23.32
CA ALA A 218 -30.13 -6.80 23.63
C ALA A 218 -30.24 -6.69 25.15
N LYS A 219 -31.01 -5.72 25.63
CA LYS A 219 -31.28 -5.61 27.07
C LYS A 219 -31.90 -6.94 27.45
N ASP A 220 -31.15 -7.76 28.18
CA ASP A 220 -31.65 -9.05 28.64
C ASP A 220 -32.96 -8.75 29.37
N PRO A 221 -34.11 -9.23 28.86
CA PRO A 221 -35.42 -8.91 29.45
C PRO A 221 -35.53 -9.43 30.89
N ARG A 222 -34.61 -10.31 31.32
CA ARG A 222 -34.51 -10.81 32.69
C ARG A 222 -33.65 -9.93 33.59
N GLN A 223 -32.94 -8.94 33.05
CA GLN A 223 -32.18 -8.01 33.87
C GLN A 223 -33.18 -7.03 34.52
N PRO A 224 -33.38 -7.09 35.85
CA PRO A 224 -34.31 -6.19 36.52
C PRO A 224 -33.91 -4.75 36.22
N PRO A 225 -34.89 -3.82 36.07
CA PRO A 225 -34.62 -2.43 35.75
C PRO A 225 -33.56 -1.91 36.72
N GLN A 226 -32.35 -1.63 36.20
CA GLN A 226 -31.27 -1.17 37.06
C GLN A 226 -31.74 0.12 37.74
N PRO A 227 -31.68 0.21 39.09
CA PRO A 227 -32.04 1.43 39.78
C PRO A 227 -31.18 2.57 39.23
N PRO A 228 -31.73 3.80 39.10
CA PRO A 228 -30.99 4.94 38.57
C PRO A 228 -29.67 5.07 39.32
N ALA A 229 -28.56 4.84 38.61
CA ALA A 229 -27.26 4.71 39.23
C ALA A 229 -26.90 6.02 39.94
N PHE A 230 -26.93 6.01 41.28
CA PHE A 230 -26.31 7.05 42.08
C PHE A 230 -24.82 7.11 41.72
N ALA A 231 -24.37 8.29 41.32
CA ALA A 231 -23.01 8.57 40.89
C ALA A 231 -22.01 8.30 42.03
N ARG A 232 -21.59 7.05 42.21
CA ARG A 232 -20.46 6.69 43.07
C ARG A 232 -19.18 6.76 42.25
N SER A 233 -18.37 7.78 42.54
CA SER A 233 -17.02 7.96 42.06
C SER A 233 -16.11 6.84 42.60
N GLY A 234 -15.80 5.84 41.78
CA GLY A 234 -14.96 4.73 42.23
C GLY A 234 -14.54 3.78 41.12
N GLY A 235 -13.58 4.23 40.30
CA GLY A 235 -12.58 3.41 39.63
C GLY A 235 -12.98 2.05 39.03
N ARG A 236 -13.73 2.04 37.92
CA ARG A 236 -13.55 1.08 36.82
C ARG A 236 -14.17 1.66 35.55
N ARG A 237 -13.37 1.71 34.48
CA ARG A 237 -13.65 2.39 33.21
C ARG A 237 -14.78 1.71 32.42
N ALA A 238 -16.03 1.91 32.84
CA ALA A 238 -17.12 1.96 31.87
C ALA A 238 -17.06 3.36 31.25
N GLY A 239 -16.62 3.45 30.00
CA GLY A 239 -16.56 4.71 29.27
C GLY A 239 -17.92 5.41 29.38
N LYS A 240 -17.93 6.55 30.06
CA LYS A 240 -19.12 7.40 30.21
C LYS A 240 -19.55 7.75 28.79
N ALA A 241 -20.64 7.13 28.32
CA ALA A 241 -21.19 7.30 26.99
C ALA A 241 -21.59 8.77 26.82
N ALA A 242 -20.68 9.59 26.31
CA ALA A 242 -20.94 10.96 25.97
C ALA A 242 -21.90 10.97 24.76
N GLY A 243 -23.18 11.14 25.04
CA GLY A 243 -24.21 11.64 24.12
C GLY A 243 -24.39 10.87 22.81
N GLY A 244 -25.26 9.86 22.83
CA GLY A 244 -26.24 9.59 21.77
C GLY A 244 -25.78 9.39 20.32
N LYS A 245 -24.49 9.20 20.04
CA LYS A 245 -24.02 8.90 18.68
C LYS A 245 -24.02 7.38 18.49
N HIS A 246 -24.70 6.91 17.45
CA HIS A 246 -24.71 5.51 17.05
C HIS A 246 -23.26 5.07 16.81
N ALA A 247 -22.72 4.27 17.74
CA ALA A 247 -21.44 3.60 17.54
C ALA A 247 -21.57 2.72 16.30
N THR A 248 -20.56 2.69 15.44
CA THR A 248 -20.54 1.87 14.22
C THR A 248 -19.56 0.71 14.37
N LEU A 249 -19.60 -0.27 13.46
CA LEU A 249 -18.63 -1.38 13.45
C LEU A 249 -17.18 -0.91 13.25
N VAL A 250 -16.96 0.26 12.65
CA VAL A 250 -15.62 0.91 12.62
C VAL A 250 -15.11 1.23 14.04
N ASP A 251 -16.01 1.54 14.99
CA ASP A 251 -15.61 1.90 16.35
C ASP A 251 -15.08 0.69 17.15
N ASP A 252 -15.33 -0.56 16.71
CA ASP A 252 -14.77 -1.79 17.28
C ASP A 252 -13.34 -2.11 16.77
N LEU A 253 -12.87 -1.40 15.75
CA LEU A 253 -11.52 -1.61 15.21
C LEU A 253 -10.45 -1.04 16.16
N GLY A 254 -9.44 -1.86 16.48
CA GLY A 254 -8.22 -1.40 17.16
C GLY A 254 -7.33 -0.58 16.23
N GLY A 255 -6.25 0.01 16.76
CA GLY A 255 -5.31 0.84 15.99
C GLY A 255 -4.79 0.13 14.74
N LYS A 256 -4.32 -1.10 14.92
CA LYS A 256 -3.78 -1.93 13.84
C LYS A 256 -4.84 -2.30 12.79
N GLU A 257 -6.02 -2.73 13.23
CA GLU A 257 -7.09 -3.16 12.32
C GLU A 257 -7.64 -1.97 11.53
N ALA A 258 -7.82 -0.81 12.17
CA ALA A 258 -8.25 0.42 11.52
C ALA A 258 -7.24 0.86 10.45
N THR A 259 -5.94 0.89 10.77
CA THR A 259 -4.89 1.20 9.80
C THR A 259 -4.94 0.29 8.58
N LEU A 260 -5.02 -1.03 8.81
CA LEU A 260 -5.05 -2.00 7.73
C LEU A 260 -6.31 -1.87 6.87
N ALA A 261 -7.46 -1.64 7.50
CA ALA A 261 -8.73 -1.41 6.81
C ALA A 261 -8.62 -0.16 5.92
N ILE A 262 -8.19 0.98 6.47
CA ILE A 262 -8.00 2.23 5.72
C ILE A 262 -7.08 2.00 4.53
N HIS A 263 -5.92 1.38 4.75
CA HIS A 263 -4.98 1.08 3.67
C HIS A 263 -5.62 0.23 2.56
N THR A 264 -6.29 -0.85 2.95
CA THR A 264 -6.97 -1.76 2.02
C THR A 264 -8.06 -1.06 1.22
N PHE A 265 -8.98 -0.34 1.87
CA PHE A 265 -10.08 0.34 1.17
C PHE A 265 -9.58 1.49 0.30
N THR A 266 -8.54 2.24 0.71
CA THR A 266 -7.91 3.26 -0.16
C THR A 266 -7.35 2.64 -1.44
N LYS A 267 -6.64 1.52 -1.31
CA LYS A 267 -6.05 0.84 -2.46
C LYS A 267 -7.12 0.24 -3.38
N ALA A 268 -8.09 -0.45 -2.81
CA ALA A 268 -9.21 -1.03 -3.53
C ALA A 268 -9.99 0.05 -4.30
N TYR A 269 -10.38 1.13 -3.61
CA TYR A 269 -11.07 2.27 -4.24
C TYR A 269 -10.29 2.85 -5.42
N ARG A 270 -8.97 3.01 -5.27
CA ARG A 270 -8.10 3.51 -6.36
C ARG A 270 -8.12 2.59 -7.58
N GLN A 271 -8.09 1.28 -7.37
CA GLN A 271 -8.04 0.31 -8.47
C GLN A 271 -9.40 0.12 -9.13
N THR A 272 -10.50 0.22 -8.38
CA THR A 272 -11.86 0.07 -8.92
C THR A 272 -12.46 1.37 -9.43
N ARG A 273 -11.74 2.50 -9.33
CA ARG A 273 -12.26 3.84 -9.64
C ARG A 273 -12.96 3.96 -10.99
N ALA A 274 -12.43 3.34 -12.04
CA ALA A 274 -13.03 3.40 -13.38
C ALA A 274 -14.40 2.70 -13.45
N ALA A 275 -14.63 1.73 -12.57
CA ALA A 275 -15.89 0.98 -12.46
C ALA A 275 -16.84 1.53 -11.37
N ASN A 276 -16.37 2.45 -10.51
CA ASN A 276 -17.16 2.97 -9.41
C ASN A 276 -18.15 4.05 -9.89
N ASN A 277 -19.44 3.77 -9.72
CA ASN A 277 -20.52 4.76 -9.84
C ASN A 277 -20.49 5.76 -8.68
N GLU A 278 -21.30 6.83 -8.79
CA GLU A 278 -21.40 7.89 -7.78
C GLU A 278 -21.83 7.35 -6.41
N ALA A 279 -22.79 6.42 -6.38
CA ALA A 279 -23.23 5.75 -5.16
C ALA A 279 -22.07 5.06 -4.42
N SER A 280 -21.21 4.33 -5.13
CA SER A 280 -20.03 3.70 -4.55
C SER A 280 -19.09 4.74 -3.93
N ARG A 281 -18.88 5.89 -4.61
CA ARG A 281 -18.04 6.98 -4.08
C ARG A 281 -18.60 7.54 -2.79
N ALA A 282 -19.92 7.71 -2.68
CA ALA A 282 -20.57 8.16 -1.45
C ALA A 282 -20.35 7.17 -0.29
N VAL A 283 -20.48 5.86 -0.56
CA VAL A 283 -20.21 4.81 0.44
C VAL A 283 -18.76 4.87 0.95
N TYR A 284 -17.77 5.00 0.04
CA TYR A 284 -16.37 5.13 0.45
C TYR A 284 -16.12 6.43 1.22
N ALA A 285 -16.71 7.54 0.80
CA ALA A 285 -16.57 8.82 1.50
C ALA A 285 -17.10 8.74 2.94
N GLY A 286 -18.28 8.14 3.14
CA GLY A 286 -18.85 7.87 4.47
C GLY A 286 -17.94 6.98 5.31
N LEU A 287 -17.42 5.89 4.74
CA LEU A 287 -16.47 5.01 5.42
C LEU A 287 -15.18 5.75 5.84
N PHE A 288 -14.60 6.55 4.95
CA PHE A 288 -13.39 7.33 5.26
C PHE A 288 -13.65 8.36 6.36
N ALA A 289 -14.82 9.00 6.39
CA ALA A 289 -15.19 9.89 7.48
C ALA A 289 -15.24 9.16 8.84
N LEU A 290 -15.82 7.95 8.88
CA LEU A 290 -15.82 7.13 10.09
C LEU A 290 -14.41 6.71 10.51
N PHE A 291 -13.55 6.34 9.55
CA PHE A 291 -12.16 6.02 9.83
C PHE A 291 -11.40 7.23 10.41
N MET A 292 -11.56 8.42 9.83
CA MET A 292 -10.92 9.64 10.36
C MET A 292 -11.40 9.96 11.78
N ARG A 293 -12.70 9.78 12.05
CA ARG A 293 -13.25 9.89 13.41
C ARG A 293 -12.61 8.89 14.36
N ARG A 294 -12.48 7.62 13.93
CA ARG A 294 -11.90 6.55 14.75
C ARG A 294 -10.42 6.79 15.04
N LEU A 295 -9.65 7.29 14.07
CA LEU A 295 -8.25 7.68 14.27
C LEU A 295 -8.07 8.83 15.25
N GLY A 296 -9.05 9.71 15.39
CA GLY A 296 -9.04 10.76 16.42
C GLY A 296 -9.18 10.21 17.85
N HIS A 297 -9.54 8.93 18.02
CA HIS A 297 -9.71 8.34 19.34
C HIS A 297 -8.33 7.99 19.96
N PRO A 298 -8.05 8.41 21.20
CA PRO A 298 -6.72 8.25 21.81
C PRO A 298 -6.29 6.79 21.95
N ASP A 299 -7.23 5.87 22.13
CA ASP A 299 -6.92 4.44 22.27
C ASP A 299 -6.46 3.80 20.95
N VAL A 300 -7.00 4.24 19.82
CA VAL A 300 -6.57 3.79 18.48
C VAL A 300 -5.14 4.25 18.23
N LEU A 301 -4.84 5.49 18.60
CA LEU A 301 -3.50 6.04 18.49
C LEU A 301 -2.51 5.31 19.42
N LYS A 302 -2.91 4.88 20.63
CA LYS A 302 -2.03 4.12 21.54
C LYS A 302 -1.54 2.80 20.95
N ASP A 303 -2.37 2.13 20.16
CA ASP A 303 -2.06 0.83 19.56
C ASP A 303 -1.32 0.92 18.23
N LEU A 304 -1.04 2.14 17.75
CA LEU A 304 -0.36 2.37 16.48
C LEU A 304 1.15 2.17 16.64
N THR A 305 1.67 1.14 16.00
CA THR A 305 3.11 0.95 15.82
C THR A 305 3.65 1.91 14.76
N ALA A 306 4.96 2.19 14.77
CA ALA A 306 5.60 3.07 13.80
C ALA A 306 5.34 2.63 12.34
N ALA A 307 5.41 1.33 12.06
CA ALA A 307 5.08 0.78 10.74
C ALA A 307 3.62 0.98 10.34
N ASN A 308 2.69 0.83 11.29
CA ASN A 308 1.26 1.07 11.04
C ASN A 308 0.99 2.57 10.79
N ALA A 309 1.66 3.46 11.53
CA ALA A 309 1.51 4.89 11.35
C ALA A 309 2.01 5.35 9.97
N ALA A 310 3.14 4.82 9.50
CA ALA A 310 3.64 5.06 8.15
C ALA A 310 2.68 4.56 7.06
N LEU A 311 2.13 3.35 7.22
CA LEU A 311 1.14 2.79 6.30
C LEU A 311 -0.15 3.62 6.26
N LEU A 312 -0.59 4.07 7.43
CA LEU A 312 -1.77 4.90 7.59
C LEU A 312 -1.58 6.25 6.90
N LEU A 313 -0.48 6.96 7.18
CA LEU A 313 -0.20 8.26 6.60
C LEU A 313 -0.15 8.19 5.07
N ASN A 314 0.50 7.16 4.51
CA ASN A 314 0.50 6.96 3.06
C ASN A 314 -0.89 6.63 2.50
N ALA A 315 -1.71 5.87 3.22
CA ALA A 315 -3.10 5.63 2.81
C ALA A 315 -3.91 6.93 2.80
N LEU A 316 -3.74 7.80 3.80
CA LEU A 316 -4.40 9.10 3.87
C LEU A 316 -3.93 10.04 2.76
N ALA A 317 -2.63 10.10 2.48
CA ALA A 317 -2.09 10.89 1.38
C ALA A 317 -2.61 10.42 0.01
N VAL A 318 -2.72 9.10 -0.20
CA VAL A 318 -3.28 8.55 -1.44
C VAL A 318 -4.78 8.83 -1.56
N ALA A 319 -5.53 8.83 -0.45
CA ALA A 319 -6.95 9.19 -0.44
C ALA A 319 -7.14 10.69 -0.74
N SER A 320 -6.31 11.54 -0.12
CA SER A 320 -6.38 13.00 -0.20
C SER A 320 -6.02 13.53 -1.59
N THR A 321 -4.99 12.98 -2.23
CA THR A 321 -4.48 13.42 -3.57
C THR A 321 -5.49 13.34 -4.70
N ARG A 322 -6.64 12.70 -4.50
CA ARG A 322 -7.52 12.37 -5.61
C ARG A 322 -8.94 12.84 -5.39
N HIS A 323 -9.69 12.38 -4.38
CA HIS A 323 -11.14 12.66 -4.35
C HIS A 323 -11.80 12.46 -2.97
N LEU A 324 -11.30 13.09 -1.92
CA LEU A 324 -12.27 13.68 -1.01
C LEU A 324 -12.23 15.18 -1.28
N PRO A 325 -13.20 15.75 -2.04
CA PRO A 325 -13.79 16.95 -1.50
C PRO A 325 -14.26 16.50 -0.11
N VAL A 326 -13.41 16.68 0.91
CA VAL A 326 -13.91 16.83 2.27
C VAL A 326 -14.97 17.87 2.05
N ALA A 327 -16.23 17.46 2.12
CA ALA A 327 -17.34 18.34 1.86
C ALA A 327 -17.11 19.52 2.79
N ARG A 328 -16.54 20.61 2.24
CA ARG A 328 -16.84 21.94 2.71
C ARG A 328 -18.33 21.99 2.42
N ALA A 329 -19.10 21.54 3.40
CA ALA A 329 -20.39 22.10 3.66
C ALA A 329 -20.11 23.56 4.01
N ASP A 330 -19.72 24.34 2.99
CA ASP A 330 -19.90 25.77 2.94
C ASP A 330 -21.42 25.95 2.98
N GLY A 331 -21.96 25.84 4.19
CA GLY A 331 -23.15 26.60 4.52
C GLY A 331 -22.71 28.04 4.44
N GLY A 332 -22.87 28.62 3.26
CA GLY A 332 -23.10 30.05 3.11
C GLY A 332 -24.42 30.38 3.78
N ASP A 333 -24.45 30.35 5.12
CA ASP A 333 -25.40 31.12 5.92
C ASP A 333 -24.81 32.53 6.07
N ASN A 334 -24.65 33.20 4.93
CA ASN A 334 -24.78 34.65 4.84
C ASN A 334 -26.06 34.90 4.04
N GLN A 335 -27.19 34.50 4.61
CA GLN A 335 -28.46 35.13 4.28
C GLN A 335 -28.69 36.22 5.33
N ASP A 336 -28.33 37.43 4.89
CA ASP A 336 -28.73 38.67 5.51
C ASP A 336 -30.20 38.62 5.91
N GLN A 337 -30.43 39.10 7.13
CA GLN A 337 -31.72 39.53 7.62
C GLN A 337 -32.20 40.69 6.76
N THR A 338 -33.14 40.47 5.84
CA THR A 338 -34.08 41.53 5.41
C THR A 338 -35.38 40.94 4.89
N GLU A 339 -36.44 41.28 5.62
CA GLU A 339 -37.79 41.64 5.16
C GLU A 339 -38.81 40.56 4.76
N ASP A 340 -39.88 40.56 5.58
CA ASP A 340 -41.29 40.33 5.28
C ASP A 340 -41.66 40.06 3.80
N HIS A 341 -42.24 38.89 3.51
CA HIS A 341 -43.49 38.82 2.75
C HIS A 341 -44.20 37.45 2.81
N LYS A 342 -45.52 37.56 2.65
CA LYS A 342 -46.59 36.58 2.83
C LYS A 342 -46.52 35.36 1.90
N THR A 343 -47.03 34.25 2.43
CA THR A 343 -47.68 33.12 1.71
C THR A 343 -48.58 33.56 0.54
N PRO A 344 -48.71 32.76 -0.54
CA PRO A 344 -49.64 31.62 -0.49
C PRO A 344 -49.27 30.35 -1.33
N ALA A 345 -49.71 29.22 -0.76
CA ALA A 345 -50.43 28.07 -1.33
C ALA A 345 -50.05 27.41 -2.67
N ASP A 346 -50.07 26.07 -2.60
CA ASP A 346 -50.45 25.07 -3.61
C ASP A 346 -49.55 24.81 -4.82
N LEU A 347 -48.72 23.76 -4.68
CA LEU A 347 -48.33 22.85 -5.77
C LEU A 347 -47.96 21.46 -5.17
N PRO A 348 -48.55 20.35 -5.63
CA PRO A 348 -48.17 19.01 -5.18
C PRO A 348 -46.93 18.53 -5.94
N SER A 349 -45.79 18.43 -5.26
CA SER A 349 -44.61 17.76 -5.81
C SER A 349 -44.76 16.25 -5.66
N THR A 350 -44.93 15.55 -6.77
CA THR A 350 -44.67 14.11 -6.89
C THR A 350 -43.19 13.85 -6.63
N GLN A 351 -42.87 13.48 -5.40
CA GLN A 351 -41.55 13.00 -4.99
C GLN A 351 -41.53 11.49 -5.18
N ASP A 352 -40.86 11.01 -6.22
CA ASP A 352 -40.51 9.60 -6.37
C ASP A 352 -39.52 9.21 -5.26
N GLY A 353 -40.08 8.70 -4.16
CA GLY A 353 -39.35 8.20 -3.00
C GLY A 353 -38.71 6.85 -3.30
N ASN A 354 -37.47 6.84 -3.79
CA ASN A 354 -36.63 5.63 -3.81
C ASN A 354 -35.11 5.90 -3.69
N SER A 355 -34.71 7.12 -3.33
CA SER A 355 -33.31 7.38 -2.98
C SER A 355 -33.11 7.17 -1.47
N PRO A 356 -32.17 6.31 -1.04
CA PRO A 356 -31.90 6.14 0.38
C PRO A 356 -31.46 7.48 0.99
N PRO A 357 -31.97 7.85 2.19
CA PRO A 357 -31.59 9.11 2.83
C PRO A 357 -30.08 9.14 3.05
N VAL A 358 -29.40 10.09 2.43
CA VAL A 358 -27.98 10.34 2.70
C VAL A 358 -27.90 10.87 4.13
N PRO A 359 -27.16 10.21 5.04
CA PRO A 359 -27.09 10.62 6.43
C PRO A 359 -26.56 12.05 6.55
N SER A 360 -27.35 12.93 7.16
CA SER A 360 -26.96 14.31 7.48
C SER A 360 -25.90 14.29 8.59
N PHE A 361 -24.63 14.37 8.19
CA PHE A 361 -23.52 14.43 9.13
C PHE A 361 -23.45 15.81 9.82
N ASN A 362 -23.78 15.85 11.11
CA ASN A 362 -23.72 17.06 11.93
C ASN A 362 -22.27 17.56 12.12
N ARG A 363 -22.06 18.88 12.04
CA ARG A 363 -20.78 19.65 11.98
C ARG A 363 -19.76 19.48 13.14
N SER A 364 -19.95 18.56 14.10
CA SER A 364 -19.03 18.37 15.24
C SER A 364 -17.91 17.35 14.99
N VAL A 365 -17.71 16.90 13.76
CA VAL A 365 -16.62 15.99 13.40
C VAL A 365 -15.33 16.79 13.38
N THR A 366 -14.34 16.38 14.17
CA THR A 366 -12.96 16.88 14.10
C THR A 366 -12.53 16.95 12.64
N SER A 367 -12.18 18.14 12.17
CA SER A 367 -11.72 18.34 10.79
C SER A 367 -10.67 17.28 10.45
N PRO A 368 -10.69 16.66 9.26
CA PRO A 368 -9.66 15.72 8.82
C PRO A 368 -8.24 16.25 9.00
N SER A 369 -8.07 17.59 8.93
CA SER A 369 -6.81 18.29 9.22
C SER A 369 -6.36 18.10 10.68
N SER A 370 -7.27 18.17 11.66
CA SER A 370 -6.92 18.00 13.09
C SER A 370 -6.48 16.56 13.45
N ALA A 371 -7.11 15.54 12.86
CA ALA A 371 -6.71 14.15 13.06
C ALA A 371 -5.35 13.86 12.39
N LEU A 372 -5.14 14.41 11.19
CA LEU A 372 -3.85 14.35 10.50
C LEU A 372 -2.76 15.06 11.31
N GLN A 373 -3.05 16.25 11.84
CA GLN A 373 -2.11 17.00 12.67
C GLN A 373 -1.76 16.22 13.94
N THR A 374 -2.75 15.63 14.62
CA THR A 374 -2.52 14.79 15.80
C THR A 374 -1.63 13.58 15.46
N LEU A 375 -1.81 12.98 14.28
CA LEU A 375 -0.97 11.89 13.80
C LEU A 375 0.46 12.38 13.52
N LEU A 376 0.63 13.53 12.88
CA LEU A 376 1.94 14.13 12.60
C LEU A 376 2.66 14.54 13.88
N ASP A 377 1.98 15.18 14.82
CA ASP A 377 2.53 15.57 16.13
C ASP A 377 2.99 14.33 16.91
N ARG A 378 2.22 13.23 16.83
CA ARG A 378 2.59 11.95 17.44
C ARG A 378 3.76 11.28 16.74
N LEU A 379 3.83 11.35 15.41
CA LEU A 379 4.98 10.86 14.66
C LEU A 379 6.24 11.69 14.96
N ALA A 380 6.08 12.99 15.14
CA ALA A 380 7.15 13.92 15.50
C ALA A 380 7.61 13.76 16.95
N SER A 381 6.76 13.20 17.82
CA SER A 381 7.14 12.92 19.21
C SER A 381 8.30 11.91 19.25
N SER A 382 9.31 12.22 20.08
CA SER A 382 10.57 11.50 20.16
C SER A 382 10.38 9.99 20.35
N GLY A 383 10.99 9.19 19.48
CA GLY A 383 11.00 7.72 19.52
C GLY A 383 10.27 7.04 18.35
N PHE A 384 9.19 7.62 17.81
CA PHE A 384 8.43 6.95 16.73
C PHE A 384 9.23 6.84 15.43
N ILE A 385 9.92 7.92 15.04
CA ILE A 385 10.74 8.00 13.83
C ILE A 385 11.96 7.06 13.95
N GLU A 386 12.60 7.04 15.12
CA GLU A 386 13.73 6.16 15.44
C GLU A 386 13.35 4.66 15.38
N GLU A 387 12.13 4.30 15.76
CA GLU A 387 11.62 2.92 15.69
C GLU A 387 11.22 2.47 14.28
N MET A 388 11.02 3.39 13.33
CA MET A 388 10.65 3.02 11.97
C MET A 388 11.75 2.16 11.34
N ASN A 389 11.46 1.47 10.23
CA ASN A 389 12.50 0.98 9.33
C ASN A 389 12.57 1.90 8.10
N LEU A 390 13.62 1.78 7.28
CA LEU A 390 13.81 2.65 6.12
C LEU A 390 12.63 2.58 5.12
N HIS A 391 11.97 1.43 5.03
CA HIS A 391 10.75 1.31 4.23
C HIS A 391 9.60 2.15 4.81
N SER A 392 9.37 2.09 6.11
CA SER A 392 8.33 2.90 6.78
C SER A 392 8.63 4.39 6.65
N LEU A 393 9.89 4.81 6.83
CA LEU A 393 10.33 6.19 6.59
C LEU A 393 10.05 6.63 5.14
N SER A 394 10.34 5.77 4.16
CA SER A 394 10.07 6.09 2.76
C SER A 394 8.57 6.25 2.46
N LEU A 395 7.70 5.53 3.16
CA LEU A 395 6.25 5.69 3.05
C LEU A 395 5.78 6.99 3.71
N VAL A 396 6.35 7.37 4.86
CA VAL A 396 6.07 8.66 5.52
C VAL A 396 6.48 9.80 4.61
N MET A 397 7.70 9.77 4.07
CA MET A 397 8.21 10.80 3.15
C MET A 397 7.32 10.99 1.92
N ASP A 398 6.98 9.90 1.22
CA ASP A 398 6.09 9.99 0.05
C ASP A 398 4.68 10.47 0.41
N ALA A 399 4.20 10.15 1.61
CA ALA A 399 2.91 10.62 2.11
C ALA A 399 2.93 12.13 2.40
N VAL A 400 3.93 12.60 3.14
CA VAL A 400 4.10 14.01 3.48
C VAL A 400 4.31 14.84 2.22
N ALA A 401 5.16 14.41 1.30
CA ALA A 401 5.40 15.11 0.04
C ALA A 401 4.12 15.30 -0.78
N LYS A 402 3.24 14.27 -0.81
CA LYS A 402 1.92 14.39 -1.45
C LYS A 402 1.03 15.39 -0.72
N LEU A 403 0.94 15.29 0.60
CA LEU A 403 0.09 16.17 1.41
C LEU A 403 0.55 17.63 1.31
N CYS A 404 1.85 17.90 1.34
CA CYS A 404 2.42 19.24 1.17
C CYS A 404 2.12 19.80 -0.22
N SER A 405 2.35 19.01 -1.27
CA SER A 405 2.05 19.43 -2.65
C SER A 405 0.55 19.78 -2.83
N GLN A 406 -0.34 19.13 -2.08
CA GLN A 406 -1.75 19.49 -2.05
C GLN A 406 -2.03 20.75 -1.22
N ALA A 407 -1.43 20.89 -0.05
CA ALA A 407 -1.59 22.05 0.82
C ALA A 407 -1.12 23.33 0.11
N GLN A 408 0.03 23.28 -0.57
CA GLN A 408 0.56 24.38 -1.38
C GLN A 408 -0.39 24.83 -2.49
N GLN A 409 -1.16 23.91 -3.08
CA GLN A 409 -2.19 24.25 -4.08
C GLN A 409 -3.42 24.94 -3.46
N GLN A 410 -3.69 24.70 -2.17
CA GLN A 410 -4.91 25.19 -1.51
C GLN A 410 -4.67 26.44 -0.66
N GLN A 411 -3.56 26.52 0.09
CA GLN A 411 -3.28 27.62 1.02
C GLN A 411 -1.78 27.70 1.40
N PRO A 412 -1.02 28.71 0.93
CA PRO A 412 0.44 28.78 1.11
C PRO A 412 0.94 29.13 2.53
N GLN A 413 0.05 29.34 3.52
CA GLN A 413 0.47 29.77 4.87
C GLN A 413 0.60 28.63 5.90
N GLU A 414 0.13 27.41 5.64
CA GLU A 414 0.23 26.28 6.59
C GLU A 414 1.58 25.52 6.54
N ASP A 415 2.55 25.99 5.75
CA ASP A 415 3.74 25.22 5.38
C ASP A 415 4.76 24.98 6.52
N VAL A 416 4.85 25.87 7.53
CA VAL A 416 5.99 25.85 8.48
C VAL A 416 6.09 24.55 9.28
N ARG A 417 4.96 23.97 9.70
CA ARG A 417 4.98 22.72 10.51
C ARG A 417 5.32 21.50 9.67
N PHE A 418 4.78 21.42 8.47
CA PHE A 418 5.08 20.32 7.55
C PHE A 418 6.56 20.29 7.17
N VAL A 419 7.14 21.45 6.90
CA VAL A 419 8.58 21.57 6.63
C VAL A 419 9.39 21.07 7.82
N SER A 420 9.09 21.54 9.05
CA SER A 420 9.82 21.05 10.24
C SER A 420 9.73 19.54 10.45
N PHE A 421 8.58 18.92 10.13
CA PHE A 421 8.43 17.46 10.20
C PHE A 421 9.24 16.75 9.11
N CYS A 422 9.28 17.30 7.89
CA CYS A 422 10.12 16.77 6.81
C CYS A 422 11.59 16.76 7.20
N ASP A 423 12.06 17.81 7.88
CA ASP A 423 13.45 17.95 8.31
C ASP A 423 13.85 16.80 9.23
N VAL A 424 13.03 16.53 10.27
CA VAL A 424 13.27 15.44 11.22
C VAL A 424 13.27 14.07 10.53
N VAL A 425 12.31 13.83 9.62
CA VAL A 425 12.25 12.55 8.89
C VAL A 425 13.43 12.41 7.93
N LEU A 426 13.85 13.50 7.27
CA LEU A 426 15.00 13.51 6.36
C LEU A 426 16.31 13.28 7.09
N GLU A 427 16.52 13.92 8.24
CA GLU A 427 17.69 13.69 9.08
C GLU A 427 17.82 12.21 9.47
N GLU A 428 16.73 11.60 9.96
CA GLU A 428 16.71 10.17 10.29
C GLU A 428 17.00 9.28 9.07
N VAL A 429 16.41 9.61 7.91
CA VAL A 429 16.67 8.88 6.66
C VAL A 429 18.15 8.98 6.30
N VAL A 430 18.74 10.16 6.40
CA VAL A 430 20.15 10.41 6.10
C VAL A 430 21.05 9.63 7.05
N ASP A 431 20.79 9.68 8.35
CA ASP A 431 21.62 9.01 9.35
C ASP A 431 21.61 7.50 9.16
N ARG A 432 20.45 6.93 8.82
CA ARG A 432 20.37 5.51 8.46
C ARG A 432 21.09 5.17 7.17
N VAL A 433 20.94 6.00 6.14
CA VAL A 433 21.61 5.78 4.85
C VAL A 433 23.12 5.93 5.00
N ARG A 434 23.61 6.82 5.87
CA ARG A 434 25.03 6.95 6.22
C ARG A 434 25.53 5.75 7.01
N GLY A 435 24.70 5.22 7.92
CA GLY A 435 25.00 3.99 8.65
C GLY A 435 25.09 2.76 7.74
N LEU A 436 24.41 2.79 6.58
CA LEU A 436 24.60 1.80 5.53
C LEU A 436 25.92 2.06 4.81
N GLN A 437 26.98 1.38 5.28
CA GLN A 437 28.27 1.36 4.61
C GLN A 437 28.07 1.04 3.12
N PRO A 438 28.64 1.84 2.20
CA PRO A 438 28.55 1.56 0.78
C PRO A 438 29.07 0.16 0.54
N VAL A 439 28.30 -0.65 -0.21
CA VAL A 439 28.59 -2.06 -0.45
C VAL A 439 30.02 -2.20 -1.01
N GLU A 440 30.98 -2.51 -0.16
CA GLU A 440 32.32 -2.84 -0.59
C GLU A 440 32.21 -4.05 -1.52
N ARG A 441 32.84 -3.95 -2.71
CA ARG A 441 32.77 -4.97 -3.77
C ARG A 441 33.09 -6.35 -3.20
N GLY A 442 32.06 -7.16 -2.94
CA GLY A 442 32.21 -8.55 -2.50
C GLY A 442 31.32 -8.98 -1.33
N ARG A 443 30.82 -8.07 -0.48
CA ARG A 443 29.85 -8.45 0.57
C ARG A 443 28.42 -8.46 0.01
N ARG A 444 27.71 -9.57 0.19
CA ARG A 444 26.27 -9.63 -0.09
C ARG A 444 25.58 -8.70 0.92
N PRO A 445 24.93 -7.62 0.47
CA PRO A 445 24.34 -6.66 1.39
C PRO A 445 23.07 -7.27 1.99
N THR A 446 23.16 -7.73 3.23
CA THR A 446 22.00 -8.18 4.01
C THR A 446 21.07 -7.01 4.36
N ASP A 447 21.58 -5.78 4.33
CA ASP A 447 20.84 -4.54 4.65
C ASP A 447 20.73 -3.58 3.47
N ALA A 448 20.71 -4.09 2.24
CA ALA A 448 20.52 -3.22 1.07
C ALA A 448 19.18 -2.48 1.15
N ILE A 449 19.21 -1.16 0.99
CA ILE A 449 18.02 -0.34 0.81
C ILE A 449 17.17 -0.97 -0.30
N HIS A 450 15.92 -1.29 0.03
CA HIS A 450 14.99 -1.80 -0.97
C HIS A 450 14.85 -0.74 -2.08
N PRO A 451 15.01 -1.09 -3.37
CA PRO A 451 15.04 -0.11 -4.47
C PRO A 451 13.81 0.80 -4.52
N GLN A 452 12.63 0.24 -4.22
CA GLN A 452 11.39 1.00 -4.13
C GLN A 452 11.42 2.06 -3.03
N SER A 453 12.00 1.76 -1.86
CA SER A 453 12.09 2.70 -0.74
C SER A 453 13.00 3.87 -1.09
N LEU A 454 14.15 3.58 -1.71
CA LEU A 454 15.07 4.60 -2.21
C LEU A 454 14.39 5.53 -3.21
N LEU A 455 13.68 4.96 -4.19
CA LEU A 455 12.96 5.74 -5.18
C LEU A 455 11.88 6.63 -4.56
N MET A 456 11.10 6.09 -3.62
CA MET A 456 10.06 6.86 -2.92
C MET A 456 10.65 8.04 -2.15
N ILE A 457 11.81 7.86 -1.50
CA ILE A 457 12.52 8.96 -0.82
C ILE A 457 12.96 10.01 -1.84
N LEU A 458 13.62 9.61 -2.93
CA LEU A 458 14.10 10.55 -3.95
C LEU A 458 12.96 11.36 -4.58
N MET A 459 11.85 10.68 -4.90
CA MET A 459 10.65 11.34 -5.42
C MET A 459 9.98 12.26 -4.41
N ALA A 460 9.97 11.89 -3.13
CA ALA A 460 9.43 12.74 -2.07
C ALA A 460 10.25 14.02 -1.93
N CYS A 461 11.58 13.90 -1.89
CA CYS A 461 12.48 15.05 -1.83
C CYS A 461 12.33 15.98 -3.05
N ALA A 462 12.20 15.41 -4.26
CA ALA A 462 11.96 16.19 -5.48
C ALA A 462 10.65 16.98 -5.44
N ARG A 463 9.56 16.37 -4.94
CA ARG A 463 8.25 17.05 -4.81
C ARG A 463 8.22 18.15 -3.76
N LEU A 464 9.04 18.02 -2.71
CA LEU A 464 9.05 18.99 -1.61
C LEU A 464 9.85 20.25 -1.94
N HIS A 465 10.58 20.28 -3.07
CA HIS A 465 11.53 21.36 -3.39
C HIS A 465 12.41 21.73 -2.19
N TYR A 466 12.78 20.72 -1.40
CA TYR A 466 13.43 20.98 -0.12
C TYR A 466 14.86 21.48 -0.40
N HIS A 467 15.29 22.59 0.21
CA HIS A 467 16.60 23.20 -0.08
C HIS A 467 17.62 23.04 1.06
N GLY A 468 17.18 22.79 2.31
CA GLY A 468 18.03 22.88 3.51
C GLY A 468 19.15 21.83 3.63
N SER A 469 18.79 20.53 3.68
CA SER A 469 19.73 19.40 3.91
C SER A 469 20.05 18.59 2.64
N VAL A 470 19.53 19.02 1.51
CA VAL A 470 19.29 18.17 0.34
C VAL A 470 20.54 17.71 -0.40
N ALA A 471 21.58 18.54 -0.43
CA ALA A 471 22.87 18.13 -0.98
C ALA A 471 23.47 16.93 -0.21
N THR A 472 23.30 16.90 1.12
CA THR A 472 23.82 15.79 1.95
C THR A 472 23.00 14.51 1.78
N VAL A 473 21.67 14.67 1.66
CA VAL A 473 20.74 13.57 1.38
C VAL A 473 21.07 12.93 0.04
N TYR A 474 21.18 13.72 -1.03
CA TYR A 474 21.50 13.19 -2.36
C TYR A 474 22.91 12.62 -2.46
N GLY A 475 23.90 13.28 -1.84
CA GLY A 475 25.26 12.74 -1.75
C GLY A 475 25.30 11.33 -1.15
N SER A 476 24.35 11.02 -0.25
CA SER A 476 24.26 9.70 0.40
C SER A 476 23.37 8.70 -0.39
N LEU A 477 22.29 9.16 -1.03
CA LEU A 477 21.32 8.31 -1.74
C LEU A 477 21.73 7.97 -3.18
N LEU A 478 22.33 8.92 -3.91
CA LEU A 478 22.69 8.74 -5.32
C LEU A 478 23.71 7.62 -5.59
N PRO A 479 24.72 7.34 -4.74
CA PRO A 479 25.60 6.19 -4.94
C PRO A 479 24.83 4.87 -4.90
N HIS A 480 23.89 4.76 -3.96
CA HIS A 480 23.03 3.58 -3.81
C HIS A 480 22.11 3.42 -5.03
N ALA A 481 21.51 4.51 -5.52
CA ALA A 481 20.67 4.49 -6.73
C ALA A 481 21.49 4.05 -7.96
N THR A 482 22.69 4.60 -8.11
CA THR A 482 23.64 4.24 -9.17
C THR A 482 23.96 2.75 -9.13
N HIS A 483 24.32 2.23 -7.96
CA HIS A 483 24.61 0.80 -7.79
C HIS A 483 23.40 -0.09 -8.13
N LEU A 484 22.18 0.29 -7.74
CA LEU A 484 20.97 -0.45 -8.08
C LEU A 484 20.66 -0.45 -9.58
N MET A 485 20.90 0.67 -10.27
CA MET A 485 20.80 0.76 -11.73
C MET A 485 21.85 -0.10 -12.43
N GLU A 486 23.10 -0.06 -11.97
CA GLU A 486 24.19 -0.84 -12.53
C GLU A 486 23.97 -2.34 -12.36
N ALA A 487 23.51 -2.75 -11.17
CA ALA A 487 23.10 -4.12 -10.86
C ALA A 487 21.80 -4.55 -11.56
N ASN A 488 21.18 -3.67 -12.35
CA ASN A 488 19.95 -3.93 -13.08
C ASN A 488 18.81 -4.43 -12.18
N LYS A 489 18.70 -3.91 -10.95
CA LYS A 489 17.69 -4.32 -9.95
C LYS A 489 16.41 -3.49 -9.99
N LEU A 490 16.37 -2.43 -10.80
CA LEU A 490 15.21 -1.55 -10.93
C LEU A 490 14.28 -1.97 -12.06
N GLU A 491 12.98 -1.95 -11.82
CA GLU A 491 11.94 -2.13 -12.83
C GLU A 491 11.89 -0.93 -13.80
N PRO A 492 11.41 -1.12 -15.03
CA PRO A 492 11.18 -0.07 -16.04
C PRO A 492 10.50 1.20 -15.48
N SER A 493 9.37 1.03 -14.80
CA SER A 493 8.56 2.11 -14.23
C SER A 493 9.33 2.89 -13.14
N MET A 494 10.15 2.18 -12.36
CA MET A 494 11.03 2.78 -11.35
C MET A 494 12.14 3.61 -11.99
N LEU A 495 12.73 3.16 -13.10
CA LEU A 495 13.75 3.91 -13.82
C LEU A 495 13.21 5.24 -14.36
N VAL A 496 12.00 5.23 -14.92
CA VAL A 496 11.37 6.46 -15.44
C VAL A 496 11.03 7.43 -14.32
N SER A 497 10.51 6.91 -13.21
CA SER A 497 10.23 7.73 -12.02
C SER A 497 11.51 8.32 -11.41
N LEU A 498 12.61 7.56 -11.42
CA LEU A 498 13.92 8.03 -10.97
C LEU A 498 14.46 9.12 -11.90
N ALA A 499 14.40 8.91 -13.22
CA ALA A 499 14.84 9.90 -14.20
C ALA A 499 14.12 11.23 -14.03
N ARG A 500 12.80 11.16 -13.83
CA ARG A 500 11.97 12.34 -13.56
C ARG A 500 12.39 13.05 -12.28
N ALA A 501 12.52 12.31 -11.18
CA ALA A 501 12.96 12.90 -9.92
C ALA A 501 14.33 13.58 -10.06
N VAL A 502 15.28 12.96 -10.76
CA VAL A 502 16.61 13.55 -11.02
C VAL A 502 16.51 14.80 -11.89
N ALA A 503 15.60 14.82 -12.87
CA ALA A 503 15.40 15.97 -13.74
C ALA A 503 14.83 17.16 -12.98
N ASP A 504 13.77 16.92 -12.21
CA ASP A 504 13.14 17.93 -11.36
C ASP A 504 14.21 18.54 -10.40
N LEU A 505 15.07 17.70 -9.82
CA LEU A 505 16.15 18.15 -8.93
C LEU A 505 17.29 18.90 -9.64
N HIS A 506 17.55 18.58 -10.90
CA HIS A 506 18.54 19.30 -11.67
C HIS A 506 18.04 20.70 -12.04
N GLN A 507 16.77 20.80 -12.45
CA GLN A 507 16.14 22.08 -12.78
C GLN A 507 16.14 23.06 -11.60
N GLU A 508 15.96 22.54 -10.38
CA GLU A 508 16.04 23.33 -9.15
C GLU A 508 17.47 23.70 -8.73
N GLY A 509 18.49 23.30 -9.49
CA GLY A 509 19.90 23.55 -9.17
C GLY A 509 20.44 22.76 -7.98
N LEU A 510 19.62 21.90 -7.36
CA LEU A 510 19.98 21.14 -6.15
C LEU A 510 21.12 20.15 -6.40
N LEU A 511 21.23 19.64 -7.63
CA LEU A 511 22.29 18.70 -8.01
C LEU A 511 23.62 19.39 -8.32
N ALA A 512 23.63 20.70 -8.63
CA ALA A 512 24.87 21.44 -8.91
C ALA A 512 25.80 21.46 -7.68
N ALA A 513 25.22 21.51 -6.47
CA ALA A 513 25.95 21.50 -5.21
C ALA A 513 26.62 20.15 -4.89
N SER A 514 26.10 19.04 -5.43
CA SER A 514 26.60 17.67 -5.16
C SER A 514 27.84 17.28 -5.98
N GLY A 515 28.31 18.16 -6.87
CA GLY A 515 29.42 17.92 -7.79
C GLY A 515 28.96 17.26 -9.09
N GLY A 516 29.25 17.90 -10.22
CA GLY A 516 28.84 17.43 -11.56
C GLY A 516 29.28 15.99 -11.90
N ASP A 517 30.37 15.51 -11.30
CA ASP A 517 30.88 14.16 -11.51
C ASP A 517 29.89 13.07 -11.06
N MET A 518 29.13 13.31 -9.98
CA MET A 518 28.15 12.35 -9.46
C MET A 518 26.90 12.29 -10.35
N LEU A 519 26.41 13.45 -10.77
CA LEU A 519 25.28 13.56 -11.69
C LEU A 519 25.58 12.86 -13.02
N GLY A 520 26.76 13.10 -13.59
CA GLY A 520 27.19 12.43 -14.82
C GLY A 520 27.21 10.90 -14.70
N ARG A 521 27.71 10.36 -13.58
CA ARG A 521 27.68 8.90 -13.31
C ARG A 521 26.27 8.36 -13.19
N LEU A 522 25.40 9.08 -12.50
CA LEU A 522 23.99 8.71 -12.33
C LEU A 522 23.27 8.66 -13.67
N LEU A 523 23.42 9.71 -14.49
CA LEU A 523 22.84 9.81 -15.83
C LEU A 523 23.38 8.70 -16.74
N ALA A 524 24.69 8.44 -16.73
CA ALA A 524 25.28 7.34 -17.49
C ALA A 524 24.77 5.96 -17.02
N ALA A 525 24.57 5.75 -15.72
CA ALA A 525 23.98 4.53 -15.19
C ALA A 525 22.50 4.37 -15.58
N LEU A 526 21.76 5.47 -15.56
CA LEU A 526 20.35 5.53 -15.97
C LEU A 526 20.19 5.21 -17.45
N LEU A 527 21.00 5.81 -18.33
CA LEU A 527 21.03 5.49 -19.76
C LEU A 527 21.36 4.02 -20.03
N ARG A 528 22.37 3.47 -19.33
CA ARG A 528 22.73 2.05 -19.44
C ARG A 528 21.60 1.15 -18.97
N ALA A 529 20.95 1.47 -17.85
CA ALA A 529 19.84 0.70 -17.32
C ALA A 529 18.61 0.77 -18.25
N ALA A 530 18.27 1.96 -18.73
CA ALA A 530 17.18 2.19 -19.68
C ALA A 530 17.45 1.47 -21.01
N GLY A 531 18.65 1.58 -21.58
CA GLY A 531 19.03 0.89 -22.82
C GLY A 531 18.92 -0.63 -22.72
N ARG A 532 19.35 -1.22 -21.59
CA ARG A 532 19.22 -2.66 -21.34
C ARG A 532 17.76 -3.12 -21.20
N ARG A 533 16.87 -2.23 -20.77
CA ARG A 533 15.46 -2.54 -20.49
C ARG A 533 14.48 -1.90 -21.46
N LEU A 534 14.93 -1.21 -22.51
CA LEU A 534 14.07 -0.45 -23.40
C LEU A 534 13.01 -1.32 -24.10
N GLY A 535 13.29 -2.62 -24.24
CA GLY A 535 12.31 -3.62 -24.69
C GLY A 535 11.11 -3.81 -23.76
N GLN A 536 11.29 -3.56 -22.46
CA GLN A 536 10.32 -3.76 -21.38
C GLN A 536 9.63 -2.47 -20.92
N ILE A 537 10.12 -1.31 -21.33
CA ILE A 537 9.54 -0.01 -20.98
C ILE A 537 8.33 0.25 -21.88
N GLU A 538 7.18 0.59 -21.30
CA GLU A 538 6.00 0.95 -22.09
C GLU A 538 6.23 2.28 -22.82
N LEU A 539 5.64 2.48 -23.99
CA LEU A 539 5.87 3.72 -24.75
C LEU A 539 5.55 4.99 -23.95
N LYS A 540 4.48 4.98 -23.14
CA LYS A 540 4.12 6.13 -22.30
C LYS A 540 5.26 6.50 -21.33
N GLU A 541 5.98 5.49 -20.84
CA GLU A 541 7.10 5.65 -19.93
C GLU A 541 8.35 6.12 -20.68
N ILE A 542 8.57 5.64 -21.91
CA ILE A 542 9.63 6.16 -22.81
C ILE A 542 9.43 7.66 -23.06
N VAL A 543 8.19 8.07 -23.34
CA VAL A 543 7.84 9.48 -23.52
C VAL A 543 8.14 10.30 -22.26
N MET A 544 7.72 9.82 -21.09
CA MET A 544 8.02 10.49 -19.82
C MET A 544 9.53 10.56 -19.53
N LEU A 545 10.28 9.52 -19.91
CA LEU A 545 11.74 9.48 -19.78
C LEU A 545 12.41 10.55 -20.65
N LEU A 546 11.97 10.69 -21.90
CA LEU A 546 12.44 11.74 -22.80
C LEU A 546 12.10 13.14 -22.30
N ASP A 547 10.84 13.38 -21.89
CA ASP A 547 10.42 14.66 -21.32
C ASP A 547 11.23 15.02 -20.06
N SER A 548 11.53 14.05 -19.22
CA SER A 548 12.42 14.25 -18.07
C SER A 548 13.84 14.59 -18.52
N TRP A 549 14.34 13.92 -19.56
CA TRP A 549 15.70 14.13 -20.06
C TRP A 549 15.90 15.52 -20.65
N THR A 550 14.95 15.97 -21.46
CA THR A 550 14.97 17.31 -22.08
C THR A 550 14.81 18.40 -21.03
N ARG A 551 13.87 18.24 -20.09
CA ARG A 551 13.70 19.15 -18.95
C ARG A 551 14.96 19.31 -18.12
N GLY A 552 15.61 18.19 -17.80
CA GLY A 552 16.83 18.17 -17.02
C GLY A 552 18.07 18.69 -17.76
N GLN A 553 17.97 19.14 -19.02
CA GLN A 553 19.11 19.58 -19.83
C GLN A 553 20.31 18.61 -19.74
N PHE A 554 20.01 17.31 -19.69
CA PHE A 554 21.02 16.32 -19.31
C PHE A 554 22.10 16.11 -20.35
N ASP A 555 21.86 16.50 -21.61
CA ASP A 555 22.88 16.44 -22.65
C ASP A 555 24.08 17.36 -22.31
N ASP A 556 23.83 18.54 -21.75
CA ASP A 556 24.88 19.47 -21.32
C ASP A 556 25.64 18.93 -20.10
N ALA A 557 24.90 18.40 -19.12
CA ALA A 557 25.49 17.80 -17.92
C ALA A 557 26.33 16.56 -18.23
N LEU A 558 25.88 15.74 -19.19
CA LEU A 558 26.61 14.56 -19.65
C LEU A 558 27.84 14.94 -20.48
N GLY A 559 27.74 15.96 -21.34
CA GLY A 559 28.86 16.50 -22.10
C GLY A 559 30.00 16.97 -21.21
N LEU A 560 29.68 17.78 -20.18
CA LEU A 560 30.64 18.24 -19.18
C LEU A 560 31.30 17.09 -18.40
N TYR A 561 30.54 16.03 -18.11
CA TYR A 561 31.09 14.84 -17.45
C TYR A 561 32.09 14.09 -18.32
N VAL A 562 31.77 13.90 -19.61
CA VAL A 562 32.65 13.22 -20.56
C VAL A 562 33.96 14.00 -20.73
N GLU A 563 33.88 15.32 -20.91
CA GLU A 563 35.07 16.18 -21.03
C GLU A 563 35.98 16.10 -19.79
N ARG A 564 35.40 16.21 -18.59
CA ARG A 564 36.17 16.09 -17.33
C ARG A 564 36.76 14.69 -17.11
N SER A 565 36.10 13.65 -17.61
CA SER A 565 36.58 12.28 -17.55
C SER A 565 37.74 12.04 -18.53
N GLU A 566 37.76 12.72 -19.67
CA GLU A 566 38.85 12.61 -20.66
C GLU A 566 40.12 13.31 -20.16
N ASP A 567 39.99 14.45 -19.48
CA ASP A 567 41.11 15.20 -18.89
C ASP A 567 41.78 14.43 -17.73
N LYS A 568 40.97 13.72 -16.93
CA LYS A 568 41.47 12.83 -15.88
C LYS A 568 41.74 11.46 -16.47
N ARG A 569 42.93 11.22 -17.04
CA ARG A 569 43.47 9.89 -17.45
C ARG A 569 43.57 8.88 -16.29
N THR A 570 42.50 8.66 -15.54
CA THR A 570 42.37 7.65 -14.50
C THR A 570 41.81 6.39 -15.12
N HIS A 571 42.49 5.26 -14.87
CA HIS A 571 42.26 3.92 -15.39
C HIS A 571 40.89 3.27 -15.01
N ILE A 572 39.80 4.02 -14.88
CA ILE A 572 38.48 3.41 -14.95
C ILE A 572 38.25 3.09 -16.41
N ALA A 573 38.47 1.82 -16.76
CA ALA A 573 38.19 1.26 -18.07
C ALA A 573 36.91 1.87 -18.63
N SER A 574 37.07 2.74 -19.62
CA SER A 574 36.02 3.07 -20.58
C SER A 574 35.60 1.75 -21.21
N ALA A 575 34.61 1.09 -20.63
CA ALA A 575 33.87 0.08 -21.37
C ALA A 575 33.19 0.87 -22.48
N PRO A 576 33.64 0.74 -23.75
CA PRO A 576 32.93 1.41 -24.82
C PRO A 576 31.49 0.94 -24.76
N ILE A 577 30.53 1.86 -24.92
CA ILE A 577 29.16 1.48 -25.27
C ILE A 577 29.29 0.86 -26.66
N LYS A 578 29.60 -0.43 -26.71
CA LYS A 578 29.63 -1.17 -27.95
C LYS A 578 28.18 -1.18 -28.43
N SER A 579 27.96 -0.57 -29.58
CA SER A 579 26.83 -0.94 -30.44
C SER A 579 26.77 -2.47 -30.48
N THR A 580 25.56 -3.04 -30.52
CA THR A 580 25.37 -4.48 -30.78
C THR A 580 26.09 -4.95 -32.05
N ASP A 581 26.51 -4.02 -32.91
CA ASP A 581 27.24 -4.25 -34.16
C ASP A 581 28.74 -3.88 -34.13
N GLY A 582 29.33 -3.65 -32.95
CA GLY A 582 30.80 -3.62 -32.78
C GLY A 582 31.55 -2.31 -33.09
N GLY A 583 30.85 -1.22 -33.43
CA GLY A 583 31.48 0.10 -33.65
C GLY A 583 31.78 0.88 -32.35
N LEU A 584 32.94 1.56 -32.30
CA LEU A 584 33.28 2.60 -31.32
C LEU A 584 32.68 3.95 -31.77
N LEU A 585 31.83 4.56 -30.94
CA LEU A 585 31.16 5.84 -31.24
C LEU A 585 32.10 7.03 -31.05
N ARG A 586 32.15 7.98 -32.00
CA ARG A 586 32.95 9.23 -31.93
C ARG A 586 32.08 10.43 -31.51
N ARG A 587 32.72 11.49 -30.99
CA ARG A 587 32.10 12.74 -30.48
C ARG A 587 31.14 13.43 -31.46
N SER A 588 31.33 13.26 -32.78
CA SER A 588 30.46 13.80 -33.84
C SER A 588 29.19 12.99 -34.11
N ASP A 589 29.08 11.78 -33.56
CA ASP A 589 27.95 10.87 -33.80
C ASP A 589 26.88 10.97 -32.70
N PHE A 590 27.12 11.82 -31.69
CA PHE A 590 26.22 12.03 -30.56
C PHE A 590 25.20 13.13 -30.87
N GLY A 591 24.26 12.83 -31.78
CA GLY A 591 22.88 13.18 -31.43
C GLY A 591 22.57 12.46 -30.10
N SER A 592 21.85 13.11 -29.17
CA SER A 592 21.65 12.61 -27.80
C SER A 592 21.53 11.07 -27.79
N PRO A 593 22.46 10.33 -27.15
CA PRO A 593 22.51 8.88 -27.27
C PRO A 593 21.23 8.20 -26.75
N LEU A 594 20.46 8.91 -25.91
CA LEU A 594 19.10 8.52 -25.55
C LEU A 594 18.12 8.71 -26.72
N HIS A 595 18.14 9.85 -27.41
CA HIS A 595 17.28 10.10 -28.58
C HIS A 595 17.45 9.01 -29.63
N GLU A 596 18.68 8.61 -29.95
CA GLU A 596 18.92 7.56 -30.94
C GLU A 596 18.43 6.18 -30.47
N LEU A 597 18.63 5.86 -29.19
CA LEU A 597 18.09 4.63 -28.57
C LEU A 597 16.57 4.59 -28.60
N VAL A 598 15.93 5.72 -28.28
CA VAL A 598 14.47 5.86 -28.28
C VAL A 598 13.92 5.85 -29.70
N LYS A 599 14.53 6.57 -30.64
CA LYS A 599 14.18 6.53 -32.07
C LYS A 599 14.15 5.10 -32.58
N ARG A 600 15.22 4.32 -32.34
CA ARG A 600 15.29 2.90 -32.74
C ARG A 600 14.20 2.04 -32.09
N ARG A 601 13.86 2.25 -30.81
CA ARG A 601 12.78 1.49 -30.17
C ARG A 601 11.40 1.89 -30.68
N VAL A 602 11.13 3.18 -30.85
CA VAL A 602 9.86 3.69 -31.38
C VAL A 602 9.60 3.10 -32.76
N VAL A 603 10.61 3.11 -33.64
CA VAL A 603 10.54 2.49 -34.96
C VAL A 603 10.24 1.00 -34.86
N ARG A 604 10.95 0.27 -33.98
CA ARG A 604 10.68 -1.16 -33.76
C ARG A 604 9.27 -1.43 -33.22
N LEU A 605 8.79 -0.63 -32.27
CA LEU A 605 7.45 -0.76 -31.72
C LEU A 605 6.38 -0.46 -32.76
N MET A 606 6.60 0.52 -33.63
CA MET A 606 5.71 0.79 -34.76
C MET A 606 5.68 -0.39 -35.72
N GLN A 607 6.84 -0.94 -36.09
CA GLN A 607 6.91 -2.14 -36.93
C GLN A 607 6.20 -3.35 -36.30
N GLU A 608 6.43 -3.62 -35.02
CA GLU A 608 5.75 -4.69 -34.25
C GLU A 608 4.23 -4.49 -34.25
N LYS A 609 3.74 -3.25 -34.14
CA LYS A 609 2.32 -2.91 -34.11
C LYS A 609 1.67 -2.88 -35.50
N THR A 610 2.39 -2.47 -36.54
CA THR A 610 1.98 -2.56 -37.95
C THR A 610 1.78 -4.02 -38.32
N GLN A 611 2.73 -4.89 -37.95
CA GLN A 611 2.61 -6.34 -38.16
C GLN A 611 1.44 -6.96 -37.40
N ALA A 612 1.09 -6.40 -36.23
CA ALA A 612 -0.07 -6.84 -35.44
C ALA A 612 -1.42 -6.30 -35.96
N GLY A 613 -1.44 -5.44 -36.99
CA GLY A 613 -2.67 -4.91 -37.61
C GLY A 613 -3.47 -3.94 -36.76
N SER A 614 -2.87 -3.27 -35.76
CA SER A 614 -3.59 -2.35 -34.86
C SER A 614 -3.47 -0.88 -35.30
N SER A 615 -4.33 -0.45 -36.24
CA SER A 615 -4.30 0.91 -36.80
C SER A 615 -4.55 2.03 -35.76
N ASP A 616 -5.46 1.82 -34.82
CA ASP A 616 -5.86 2.85 -33.85
C ASP A 616 -4.77 3.12 -32.79
N GLU A 617 -4.03 2.09 -32.40
CA GLU A 617 -2.88 2.27 -31.50
C GLU A 617 -1.73 2.98 -32.21
N LEU A 618 -1.50 2.69 -33.50
CA LEU A 618 -0.49 3.35 -34.34
C LEU A 618 -0.74 4.86 -34.48
N ILE A 619 -1.99 5.28 -34.74
CA ILE A 619 -2.35 6.70 -34.85
C ILE A 619 -2.14 7.43 -33.51
N ARG A 620 -2.52 6.81 -32.39
CA ARG A 620 -2.26 7.36 -31.04
C ARG A 620 -0.77 7.40 -30.72
N LEU A 621 -0.01 6.42 -31.18
CA LEU A 621 1.45 6.38 -31.08
C LEU A 621 2.07 7.58 -31.79
N HIS A 622 1.64 7.79 -33.03
CA HIS A 622 2.14 8.82 -33.92
C HIS A 622 1.95 10.21 -33.33
N GLY A 623 0.73 10.52 -32.87
CA GLY A 623 0.44 11.82 -32.25
C GLY A 623 1.25 12.09 -30.99
N LYS A 624 1.50 11.07 -30.15
CA LYS A 624 2.32 11.22 -28.94
C LYS A 624 3.80 11.40 -29.25
N VAL A 625 4.34 10.62 -30.18
CA VAL A 625 5.75 10.73 -30.59
C VAL A 625 5.99 12.11 -31.22
N ALA A 626 5.15 12.52 -32.17
CA ALA A 626 5.24 13.84 -32.79
C ALA A 626 5.18 14.97 -31.75
N TRP A 627 4.25 14.91 -30.80
CA TRP A 627 4.16 15.89 -29.71
C TRP A 627 5.42 15.95 -28.85
N CYS A 628 6.03 14.80 -28.51
CA CYS A 628 7.26 14.77 -27.72
C CYS A 628 8.46 15.37 -28.46
N TYR A 629 8.60 15.06 -29.75
CA TYR A 629 9.66 15.62 -30.58
C TYR A 629 9.50 17.14 -30.75
N GLN A 630 8.25 17.61 -30.86
CA GLN A 630 7.94 19.04 -30.92
C GLN A 630 8.26 19.77 -29.59
N GLN A 631 8.00 19.14 -28.44
CA GLN A 631 8.34 19.69 -27.12
C GLN A 631 9.85 19.65 -26.81
N ALA A 632 10.57 18.71 -27.39
CA ALA A 632 12.01 18.56 -27.21
C ALA A 632 12.85 19.63 -27.95
N ASN A 633 12.21 20.58 -28.65
CA ASN A 633 12.88 21.62 -29.45
C ASN A 633 13.92 21.03 -30.43
N LEU A 634 13.67 19.82 -30.91
CA LEU A 634 14.54 19.17 -31.86
C LEU A 634 14.57 19.93 -33.17
N SER A 635 15.69 19.84 -33.87
CA SER A 635 15.83 20.46 -35.17
C SER A 635 14.70 19.98 -36.09
N LYS A 636 14.24 20.86 -36.98
CA LYS A 636 13.20 20.51 -37.95
C LYS A 636 13.59 19.27 -38.77
N SER A 637 14.89 19.07 -39.06
CA SER A 637 15.35 17.88 -39.77
C SER A 637 15.23 16.59 -38.96
N ASP A 638 15.49 16.61 -37.65
CA ASP A 638 15.33 15.41 -36.81
C ASP A 638 13.86 15.01 -36.69
N THR A 639 12.99 16.01 -36.59
CA THR A 639 11.54 15.82 -36.59
C THR A 639 11.09 15.26 -37.93
N ASP A 640 11.56 15.83 -39.05
CA ASP A 640 11.23 15.37 -40.40
C ASP A 640 11.74 13.95 -40.68
N ASP A 641 12.94 13.59 -40.20
CA ASP A 641 13.51 12.24 -40.38
C ASP A 641 12.78 11.18 -39.57
N VAL A 642 12.32 11.53 -38.35
CA VAL A 642 11.47 10.66 -37.56
C VAL A 642 10.10 10.53 -38.22
N MET A 643 9.49 11.62 -38.68
CA MET A 643 8.20 11.58 -39.39
C MET A 643 8.29 10.79 -40.69
N ARG A 644 9.39 10.88 -41.44
CA ARG A 644 9.64 10.05 -42.64
C ARG A 644 9.76 8.57 -42.29
N LEU A 645 10.48 8.24 -41.20
CA LEU A 645 10.58 6.86 -40.71
C LEU A 645 9.22 6.30 -40.27
N ILE A 646 8.37 7.14 -39.69
CA ILE A 646 7.03 6.75 -39.28
C ILE A 646 6.09 6.62 -40.48
N HIS A 647 6.14 7.53 -41.45
CA HIS A 647 5.34 7.44 -42.67
C HIS A 647 5.76 6.32 -43.62
N GLY A 648 6.98 5.80 -43.49
CA GLY A 648 7.47 4.64 -44.23
C GLY A 648 7.14 3.28 -43.61
N CYS A 649 6.61 3.24 -42.39
CA CYS A 649 6.14 2.03 -41.69
C CYS A 649 4.61 1.94 -41.72
#